data_AF-A0A167V3A2-F1
#
_entry.id   AF-A0A167V3A2-F1
#
_cell.length_a   1.000
_cell.length_b   1.000
_cell.length_c   1.000
_cell.angle_alpha   90.00
_cell.angle_beta   90.00
_cell.angle_gamma   90.00
#
_symmetry.space_group_name_H-M   'P 1'
#
loop_
_entity.id
_entity.type
_entity.pdbx_description
1 polymer ?
#
loop_
_entity_poly.entity_id
_entity_poly.type
_entity_poly.pdbx_seq_one_letter_code
_entity_poly.pdbx_strand_id
1 'polypeptide(L)'
;MEDPQIQLVEHQGEKYNVVKEGLARILNPPAQEAASKGTKKDLKDDDQVQSVFYNPIQQFNRDLSVLAIRAHGEHIIDLKKQKAAQKLKRQAGNGEKKRKREDDQAENPRPAPKAEHKENTETNDQQVPAPPADQEPKPEARPEQPAASFTVLDALSATGLRALRYASELPFVTKVVANDLSRSAIKSMKKNIEYNNLKTIQPNLADARVYMYGLDDASKFDVIDLDPYGTASPFLDAAVQAAKDGGLLCVTCTDAGVWASTGYSEKAFSLYGGIPMKGLHSHEGGLRLILNAIAMSAAKYGVAIEPLLSLSIDFYARVFVRIHRSPAQVKFTAGNMMLVYNCDVGCGAWSTQPIGSTRSKLDRKGNPIYHHGLAQAPAVGPHCEHCGTKTHLAGPMWGGPLHNPDFIQKILDMLPGADRDTYQTCDRIEGMLTTALEEDLDLTPSNSEPSSPKQPASSKKNLHDPAYPAIIPRMDVAAREKYPFFLTLSALAKVIHATTIPIDEFRGALSHLGYRSTRSHTKPNSIRTDAPWEVIWEIMREWVRQKSPIKETSLKPGTPGAAIMSKGRENLRKLGDEDQWLSLLKQDLTSAVDAGRDVGDLVTKVEAALYRSGSRTSWQRAPAPAETLPDADPQPVPEKEKAPAQPFKRPHPSALEVVFDEALGRQVSAAHTKKRLVRYQLNPRANWGPLNRAGR
;
A
#
# COMPACT_ATOMS: atom_id res chain seq x y z
N MET A 1 8.18 16.05 28.86
CA MET A 1 6.74 15.75 28.99
C MET A 1 6.50 15.43 30.44
N GLU A 2 5.63 16.19 31.09
CA GLU A 2 5.12 15.87 32.42
C GLU A 2 4.24 14.61 32.36
N ASP A 3 3.85 14.08 33.51
CA ASP A 3 2.81 13.05 33.52
C ASP A 3 1.45 13.67 33.14
N PRO A 4 0.51 12.92 32.53
CA PRO A 4 -0.82 13.45 32.25
C PRO A 4 -1.42 13.98 33.54
N GLN A 5 -2.02 15.18 33.49
CA GLN A 5 -2.73 15.72 34.65
C GLN A 5 -3.95 14.85 34.95
N ILE A 6 -3.76 13.87 35.84
CA ILE A 6 -4.80 12.98 36.34
C ILE A 6 -5.73 13.81 37.23
N GLN A 7 -6.71 14.44 36.59
CA GLN A 7 -7.75 15.15 37.30
C GLN A 7 -8.73 14.12 37.87
N LEU A 8 -8.76 14.00 39.20
CA LEU A 8 -9.75 13.18 39.90
C LEU A 8 -11.09 13.92 39.88
N VAL A 9 -12.12 13.31 39.28
CA VAL A 9 -13.46 13.89 39.14
C VAL A 9 -14.50 12.92 39.68
N GLU A 10 -15.50 13.44 40.39
CA GLU A 10 -16.67 12.68 40.81
C GLU A 10 -17.77 12.79 39.74
N HIS A 11 -18.28 11.65 39.28
CA HIS A 11 -19.29 11.58 38.23
C HIS A 11 -20.27 10.43 38.52
N GLN A 12 -21.57 10.75 38.58
CA GLN A 12 -22.64 9.80 38.96
C GLN A 12 -22.39 9.10 40.31
N GLY A 13 -21.76 9.78 41.27
CA GLY A 13 -21.44 9.25 42.62
C GLY A 13 -20.21 8.34 42.70
N GLU A 14 -19.50 8.12 41.59
CA GLU A 14 -18.25 7.34 41.53
C GLU A 14 -17.08 8.28 41.20
N LYS A 15 -15.88 7.99 41.72
CA LYS A 15 -14.66 8.79 41.46
C LYS A 15 -13.84 8.19 40.32
N TYR A 16 -13.33 9.06 39.43
CA TYR A 16 -12.63 8.68 38.20
C TYR A 16 -11.38 9.52 37.97
N ASN A 17 -10.35 8.88 37.42
CA ASN A 17 -9.19 9.54 36.83
C ASN A 17 -9.55 9.94 35.40
N VAL A 18 -9.62 11.24 35.12
CA VAL A 18 -9.92 11.74 33.76
C VAL A 18 -8.66 11.70 32.91
N VAL A 19 -8.73 11.02 31.76
CA VAL A 19 -7.68 11.04 30.73
C VAL A 19 -8.19 11.82 29.52
N LYS A 20 -7.50 12.90 29.15
CA LYS A 20 -7.74 13.65 27.90
C LYS A 20 -6.83 13.12 26.79
N GLU A 21 -7.38 12.87 25.61
CA GLU A 21 -6.61 12.67 24.38
C GLU A 21 -7.35 13.33 23.20
N GLY A 22 -6.67 14.18 22.44
CA GLY A 22 -7.33 15.03 21.45
C GLY A 22 -8.34 15.97 22.12
N LEU A 23 -9.56 16.02 21.59
CA LEU A 23 -10.68 16.74 22.23
C LEU A 23 -11.46 15.86 23.22
N ALA A 24 -11.28 14.54 23.17
CA ALA A 24 -12.02 13.57 23.98
C ALA A 24 -11.46 13.45 25.40
N ARG A 25 -12.34 13.13 26.36
CA ARG A 25 -12.01 12.74 27.74
C ARG A 25 -12.62 11.38 28.05
N ILE A 26 -11.89 10.48 28.72
CA ILE A 26 -12.43 9.20 29.21
C ILE A 26 -12.26 9.09 30.73
N LEU A 27 -13.20 8.38 31.36
CA LEU A 27 -13.29 8.16 32.79
C LEU A 27 -12.73 6.77 33.15
N ASN A 28 -11.51 6.71 33.69
CA ASN A 28 -10.89 5.47 34.16
C ASN A 28 -11.09 5.33 35.69
N PRO A 29 -11.64 4.22 36.21
CA PRO A 29 -11.70 3.96 37.66
C PRO A 29 -10.29 3.93 38.30
N PRO A 30 -10.07 4.50 39.49
CA PRO A 30 -8.74 4.51 40.12
C PRO A 30 -8.11 3.13 40.35
N ALA A 31 -8.91 2.08 40.54
CA ALA A 31 -8.43 0.69 40.66
C ALA A 31 -7.69 0.20 39.40
N GLN A 32 -8.10 0.68 38.22
CA GLN A 32 -7.48 0.37 36.94
C GLN A 32 -6.02 0.84 36.86
N GLU A 33 -5.68 1.91 37.60
CA GLU A 33 -4.32 2.46 37.58
C GLU A 33 -3.34 1.68 38.47
N ALA A 34 -3.83 1.03 39.53
CA ALA A 34 -3.07 0.01 40.24
C ALA A 34 -2.86 -1.23 39.34
N ALA A 35 -3.91 -1.65 38.61
CA ALA A 35 -3.84 -2.78 37.70
C ALA A 35 -2.91 -2.56 36.48
N SER A 36 -2.69 -1.32 36.04
CA SER A 36 -1.73 -0.99 34.98
C SER A 36 -0.27 -0.92 35.46
N LYS A 37 -0.03 -0.88 36.78
CA LYS A 37 1.30 -0.79 37.41
C LYS A 37 1.74 -2.10 38.10
N GLY A 38 0.80 -2.98 38.46
CA GLY A 38 1.08 -4.23 39.16
C GLY A 38 1.64 -5.36 38.29
N THR A 39 2.38 -6.29 38.91
CA THR A 39 2.81 -7.54 38.26
C THR A 39 1.66 -8.56 38.20
N LYS A 40 1.77 -9.53 37.27
CA LYS A 40 0.70 -10.50 36.98
C LYS A 40 0.41 -11.53 38.09
N LYS A 41 1.00 -11.37 39.27
CA LYS A 41 0.70 -12.15 40.49
C LYS A 41 -0.31 -11.45 41.41
N ASP A 42 -0.50 -10.14 41.23
CA ASP A 42 -1.01 -9.26 42.28
C ASP A 42 -2.42 -8.72 41.96
N LEU A 43 -3.02 -9.17 40.86
CA LEU A 43 -4.26 -8.64 40.29
C LEU A 43 -5.37 -9.69 40.29
N LYS A 44 -6.54 -9.35 40.85
CA LYS A 44 -7.75 -10.18 40.75
C LYS A 44 -8.25 -10.19 39.30
N ASP A 45 -9.09 -11.16 38.95
CA ASP A 45 -9.58 -11.29 37.57
C ASP A 45 -10.38 -10.07 37.11
N ASP A 46 -11.21 -9.47 37.97
CA ASP A 46 -11.90 -8.19 37.69
C ASP A 46 -10.93 -7.03 37.44
N ASP A 47 -9.84 -6.94 38.21
CA ASP A 47 -8.81 -5.90 38.05
C ASP A 47 -8.06 -6.07 36.73
N GLN A 48 -7.78 -7.32 36.33
CA GLN A 48 -7.19 -7.64 35.03
C GLN A 48 -8.11 -7.24 33.88
N VAL A 49 -9.43 -7.45 33.99
CA VAL A 49 -10.42 -7.03 32.98
C VAL A 49 -10.45 -5.50 32.84
N GLN A 50 -10.32 -4.74 33.93
CA GLN A 50 -10.28 -3.29 33.84
C GLN A 50 -8.96 -2.75 33.27
N SER A 51 -7.82 -3.39 33.54
CA SER A 51 -6.48 -2.89 33.18
C SER A 51 -6.25 -2.56 31.68
N VAL A 52 -7.09 -3.08 30.77
CA VAL A 52 -6.87 -3.11 29.31
C VAL A 52 -7.65 -2.03 28.53
N PHE A 53 -8.38 -1.15 29.21
CA PHE A 53 -9.31 -0.20 28.55
C PHE A 53 -8.71 1.05 27.88
N TYR A 54 -7.45 1.40 28.18
CA TYR A 54 -6.74 2.51 27.54
C TYR A 54 -5.25 2.21 27.40
N ASN A 55 -4.67 2.54 26.24
CA ASN A 55 -3.24 2.46 26.00
C ASN A 55 -2.73 3.77 25.36
N PRO A 56 -1.89 4.56 26.04
CA PRO A 56 -1.36 5.83 25.51
C PRO A 56 -0.41 5.64 24.32
N ILE A 57 0.19 4.45 24.15
CA ILE A 57 1.11 4.16 23.03
C ILE A 57 0.37 4.20 21.68
N GLN A 58 -0.94 3.99 21.69
CA GLN A 58 -1.80 4.08 20.50
C GLN A 58 -2.27 5.51 20.19
N GLN A 59 -1.81 6.55 20.91
CA GLN A 59 -2.14 7.96 20.60
C GLN A 59 -1.75 8.33 19.17
N PHE A 60 -0.56 7.93 18.70
CA PHE A 60 -0.12 8.14 17.32
C PHE A 60 -1.07 7.49 16.30
N ASN A 61 -1.55 6.27 16.58
CA ASN A 61 -2.51 5.57 15.73
C ASN A 61 -3.83 6.34 15.66
N ARG A 62 -4.33 6.86 16.80
CA ARG A 62 -5.57 7.64 16.88
C ARG A 62 -5.44 9.00 16.19
N ASP A 63 -4.39 9.78 16.46
CA ASP A 63 -4.09 11.04 15.77
C ASP A 63 -4.03 10.85 14.24
N LEU A 64 -3.24 9.87 13.77
CA LEU A 64 -3.13 9.55 12.34
C LEU A 64 -4.47 9.11 11.75
N SER A 65 -5.29 8.36 12.51
CA SER A 65 -6.60 7.91 12.03
C SER A 65 -7.58 9.08 11.88
N VAL A 66 -7.61 10.04 12.81
CA VAL A 66 -8.42 11.26 12.68
C VAL A 66 -8.01 12.04 11.43
N LEU A 67 -6.71 12.27 11.21
CA LEU A 67 -6.22 13.02 10.04
C LEU A 67 -6.46 12.28 8.71
N ALA A 68 -6.25 10.96 8.67
CA ALA A 68 -6.53 10.13 7.50
C ALA A 68 -8.03 10.10 7.15
N ILE A 69 -8.91 10.03 8.16
CA ILE A 69 -10.36 10.13 7.96
C ILE A 69 -10.77 11.55 7.54
N ARG A 70 -10.12 12.60 8.05
CA ARG A 70 -10.34 13.98 7.60
C ARG A 70 -10.02 14.14 6.11
N ALA A 71 -8.84 13.70 5.67
CA ALA A 71 -8.43 13.73 4.27
C ALA A 71 -9.40 12.96 3.36
N HIS A 72 -9.83 11.76 3.78
CA HIS A 72 -10.82 10.98 3.04
C HIS A 72 -12.21 11.63 3.03
N GLY A 73 -12.68 12.15 4.16
CA GLY A 73 -13.99 12.79 4.30
C GLY A 73 -14.12 14.04 3.44
N GLU A 74 -13.12 14.93 3.47
CA GLU A 74 -13.05 16.09 2.57
C GLU A 74 -13.13 15.68 1.10
N HIS A 75 -12.39 14.64 0.69
CA HIS A 75 -12.42 14.08 -0.66
C HIS A 75 -13.81 13.51 -1.06
N ILE A 76 -14.45 12.74 -0.19
CA ILE A 76 -15.80 12.19 -0.43
C ILE A 76 -16.85 13.32 -0.49
N ILE A 77 -16.76 14.33 0.36
CA ILE A 77 -17.68 15.48 0.38
C ILE A 77 -17.51 16.32 -0.88
N ASP A 78 -16.27 16.56 -1.32
CA ASP A 78 -16.00 17.25 -2.59
C ASP A 78 -16.53 16.46 -3.79
N LEU A 79 -16.26 15.15 -3.88
CA LEU A 79 -16.85 14.30 -4.93
C LEU A 79 -18.39 14.29 -4.90
N LYS A 80 -19.02 14.31 -3.72
CA LYS A 80 -20.48 14.45 -3.56
C LYS A 80 -20.96 15.81 -4.13
N LYS A 81 -20.25 16.92 -3.84
CA LYS A 81 -20.52 18.27 -4.38
C LYS A 81 -20.32 18.36 -5.90
N GLN A 82 -19.19 17.87 -6.43
CA GLN A 82 -18.87 17.86 -7.86
C GLN A 82 -19.96 17.11 -8.66
N LYS A 83 -20.36 15.91 -8.20
CA LYS A 83 -21.43 15.12 -8.81
C LYS A 83 -22.79 15.84 -8.78
N ALA A 84 -23.12 16.53 -7.69
CA ALA A 84 -24.34 17.33 -7.60
C ALA A 84 -24.33 18.50 -8.60
N ALA A 85 -23.22 19.24 -8.69
CA ALA A 85 -23.05 20.32 -9.66
C ALA A 85 -23.13 19.83 -11.11
N GLN A 86 -22.53 18.67 -11.43
CA GLN A 86 -22.63 18.05 -12.76
C GLN A 86 -24.08 17.64 -13.08
N LYS A 87 -24.84 17.10 -12.11
CA LYS A 87 -26.26 16.76 -12.28
C LYS A 87 -27.10 18.02 -12.57
N LEU A 88 -26.89 19.11 -11.82
CA LEU A 88 -27.57 20.39 -12.02
C LEU A 88 -27.26 21.00 -13.41
N LYS A 89 -25.99 21.00 -13.84
CA LYS A 89 -25.59 21.45 -15.19
C LYS A 89 -26.27 20.63 -16.30
N ARG A 90 -26.34 19.29 -16.14
CA ARG A 90 -27.04 18.40 -17.10
C ARG A 90 -28.56 18.62 -17.12
N GLN A 91 -29.17 18.99 -15.99
CA GLN A 91 -30.59 19.35 -15.93
C GLN A 91 -30.86 20.70 -16.62
N ALA A 92 -30.02 21.72 -16.39
CA ALA A 92 -30.14 23.03 -17.04
C ALA A 92 -30.03 22.93 -18.58
N GLY A 93 -28.98 22.27 -19.09
CA GLY A 93 -28.79 22.11 -20.54
C GLY A 93 -29.83 21.20 -21.24
N ASN A 94 -30.54 20.36 -20.48
CA ASN A 94 -31.73 19.66 -20.99
C ASN A 94 -32.98 20.56 -20.99
N GLY A 95 -33.08 21.51 -20.06
CA GLY A 95 -34.15 22.52 -20.04
C GLY A 95 -34.09 23.46 -21.25
N GLU A 96 -32.90 23.95 -21.59
CA GLU A 96 -32.69 24.74 -22.83
C GLU A 96 -33.04 23.94 -24.08
N LYS A 97 -32.65 22.66 -24.15
CA LYS A 97 -32.99 21.77 -25.26
C LYS A 97 -34.47 21.40 -25.33
N LYS A 98 -35.22 21.49 -24.23
CA LYS A 98 -36.69 21.33 -24.24
C LYS A 98 -37.35 22.60 -24.76
N ARG A 99 -37.02 23.76 -24.20
CA ARG A 99 -37.51 25.07 -24.67
C ARG A 99 -37.27 25.25 -26.17
N LYS A 100 -36.03 25.05 -26.63
CA LYS A 100 -35.73 25.18 -28.06
C LYS A 100 -36.51 24.21 -28.95
N ARG A 101 -36.91 23.04 -28.45
CA ARG A 101 -37.82 22.11 -29.17
C ARG A 101 -39.28 22.52 -29.15
N GLU A 102 -39.69 23.35 -28.21
CA GLU A 102 -41.02 23.93 -28.11
C GLU A 102 -41.09 25.19 -29.01
N ASP A 103 -40.01 25.98 -29.06
CA ASP A 103 -39.82 27.08 -30.03
C ASP A 103 -39.74 26.55 -31.48
N ASP A 104 -38.89 25.54 -31.76
CA ASP A 104 -38.77 24.88 -33.08
C ASP A 104 -40.09 24.25 -33.57
N GLN A 105 -41.08 24.01 -32.69
CA GLN A 105 -42.42 23.52 -33.05
C GLN A 105 -43.44 24.65 -33.30
N ALA A 106 -43.17 25.88 -32.86
CA ALA A 106 -44.03 27.03 -33.13
C ALA A 106 -43.86 27.59 -34.55
N GLU A 107 -42.67 27.46 -35.16
CA GLU A 107 -42.35 28.09 -36.45
C GLU A 107 -42.72 27.28 -37.71
N ASN A 108 -43.21 26.04 -37.61
CA ASN A 108 -43.56 25.24 -38.80
C ASN A 108 -44.73 24.24 -38.59
N PRO A 109 -45.99 24.63 -38.86
CA PRO A 109 -47.12 23.71 -38.86
C PRO A 109 -47.10 22.78 -40.10
N ARG A 110 -46.92 21.48 -39.89
CA ARG A 110 -47.10 20.48 -40.98
C ARG A 110 -48.59 20.23 -41.27
N PRO A 111 -49.00 20.02 -42.53
CA PRO A 111 -50.40 19.73 -42.86
C PRO A 111 -50.90 18.41 -42.25
N ALA A 112 -52.16 18.39 -41.83
CA ALA A 112 -52.82 17.19 -41.33
C ALA A 112 -53.28 16.27 -42.48
N PRO A 113 -53.18 14.93 -42.33
CA PRO A 113 -53.99 13.98 -43.10
C PRO A 113 -55.48 14.14 -42.75
N LYS A 114 -56.37 13.83 -43.70
CA LYS A 114 -57.83 13.81 -43.45
C LYS A 114 -58.26 12.54 -42.70
N ALA A 115 -59.44 12.60 -42.09
CA ALA A 115 -59.96 11.64 -41.12
C ALA A 115 -60.94 10.62 -41.72
N GLU A 116 -61.17 9.54 -40.97
CA GLU A 116 -62.46 8.84 -40.79
C GLU A 116 -62.46 8.31 -39.32
N HIS A 117 -63.29 8.90 -38.45
CA HIS A 117 -64.55 8.35 -37.91
C HIS A 117 -64.36 7.16 -36.93
N LYS A 118 -64.58 7.32 -35.61
CA LYS A 118 -65.85 7.37 -34.82
C LYS A 118 -65.82 6.14 -33.87
N GLU A 119 -66.36 6.03 -32.64
CA GLU A 119 -67.15 6.80 -31.64
C GLU A 119 -66.93 6.08 -30.26
N ASN A 120 -67.40 6.38 -29.03
CA ASN A 120 -68.20 7.39 -28.27
C ASN A 120 -67.98 7.05 -26.74
N THR A 121 -68.33 7.79 -25.67
CA THR A 121 -68.81 9.16 -25.37
C THR A 121 -68.70 9.40 -23.84
N GLU A 122 -68.49 10.66 -23.41
CA GLU A 122 -68.98 11.27 -22.14
C GLU A 122 -68.47 10.72 -20.77
N THR A 123 -68.55 11.44 -19.64
CA THR A 123 -69.29 12.68 -19.28
C THR A 123 -68.51 13.60 -18.31
N ASN A 124 -69.00 14.84 -18.12
CA ASN A 124 -68.69 15.92 -17.15
C ASN A 124 -67.79 15.63 -15.92
N ASP A 125 -66.89 16.52 -15.45
CA ASP A 125 -66.76 18.00 -15.44
C ASP A 125 -67.57 18.76 -14.36
N GLN A 126 -66.85 19.50 -13.50
CA GLN A 126 -67.38 20.52 -12.57
C GLN A 126 -66.28 21.56 -12.24
N GLN A 127 -66.70 22.80 -12.00
CA GLN A 127 -65.85 24.00 -12.12
C GLN A 127 -65.83 24.84 -10.82
N VAL A 128 -64.65 25.33 -10.42
CA VAL A 128 -64.43 26.22 -9.25
C VAL A 128 -63.42 27.32 -9.65
N PRO A 129 -63.60 28.61 -9.28
CA PRO A 129 -62.99 29.73 -10.00
C PRO A 129 -61.59 30.16 -9.52
N ALA A 130 -60.94 30.98 -10.35
CA ALA A 130 -59.60 31.53 -10.11
C ALA A 130 -59.59 32.77 -9.19
N PRO A 131 -58.57 32.93 -8.33
CA PRO A 131 -58.21 34.22 -7.70
C PRO A 131 -57.41 35.14 -8.65
N PRO A 132 -57.24 36.44 -8.31
CA PRO A 132 -56.56 37.40 -9.18
C PRO A 132 -55.03 37.23 -9.25
N ALA A 133 -54.44 37.79 -10.31
CA ALA A 133 -53.00 38.07 -10.37
C ALA A 133 -52.62 39.29 -9.50
N ASP A 134 -51.30 39.41 -9.26
CA ASP A 134 -50.54 40.53 -8.67
C ASP A 134 -49.93 40.28 -7.28
N GLN A 135 -48.90 39.43 -7.24
CA GLN A 135 -47.80 39.54 -6.27
C GLN A 135 -46.45 39.28 -6.96
N GLU A 136 -45.44 40.07 -6.59
CA GLU A 136 -44.08 39.95 -7.13
C GLU A 136 -43.41 38.61 -6.75
N PRO A 137 -42.53 38.06 -7.60
CA PRO A 137 -41.89 36.77 -7.35
C PRO A 137 -40.85 36.88 -6.21
N LYS A 138 -41.31 36.61 -4.98
CA LYS A 138 -40.40 36.30 -3.86
C LYS A 138 -39.51 35.11 -4.24
N PRO A 139 -38.22 35.11 -3.87
CA PRO A 139 -37.34 33.97 -4.11
C PRO A 139 -37.80 32.79 -3.25
N GLU A 140 -38.47 31.82 -3.85
CA GLU A 140 -38.79 30.56 -3.17
C GLU A 140 -37.51 29.91 -2.66
N ALA A 141 -37.41 29.76 -1.33
CA ALA A 141 -36.34 29.03 -0.70
C ALA A 141 -36.42 27.56 -1.15
N ARG A 142 -35.54 27.17 -2.08
CA ARG A 142 -35.38 25.76 -2.46
C ARG A 142 -35.20 24.94 -1.19
N PRO A 143 -35.93 23.81 -1.00
CA PRO A 143 -35.75 23.00 0.18
C PRO A 143 -34.29 22.58 0.29
N GLU A 144 -33.67 22.87 1.44
CA GLU A 144 -32.28 22.52 1.69
C GLU A 144 -32.12 21.01 1.49
N GLN A 145 -31.21 20.61 0.59
CA GLN A 145 -30.93 19.19 0.41
C GLN A 145 -30.34 18.65 1.71
N PRO A 146 -30.90 17.59 2.31
CA PRO A 146 -30.41 17.05 3.57
C PRO A 146 -28.90 16.85 3.53
N ALA A 147 -28.19 17.41 4.52
CA ALA A 147 -26.74 17.39 4.56
C ALA A 147 -26.21 15.96 4.37
N ALA A 148 -25.42 15.76 3.31
CA ALA A 148 -25.11 14.42 2.82
C ALA A 148 -24.39 13.61 3.90
N SER A 149 -25.02 12.52 4.34
CA SER A 149 -24.55 11.76 5.49
C SER A 149 -23.15 11.18 5.28
N PHE A 150 -22.43 11.07 6.40
CA PHE A 150 -21.11 10.47 6.50
C PHE A 150 -21.07 9.61 7.77
N THR A 151 -21.03 8.29 7.59
CA THR A 151 -21.16 7.32 8.69
C THR A 151 -19.85 6.59 8.97
N VAL A 152 -19.45 6.55 10.24
CA VAL A 152 -18.22 5.87 10.72
C VAL A 152 -18.59 4.71 11.62
N LEU A 153 -17.91 3.56 11.48
CA LEU A 153 -17.96 2.44 12.43
C LEU A 153 -16.61 2.30 13.14
N ASP A 154 -16.60 2.44 14.45
CA ASP A 154 -15.53 2.03 15.35
C ASP A 154 -15.87 0.62 15.86
N ALA A 155 -15.29 -0.42 15.25
CA ALA A 155 -15.82 -1.78 15.32
C ALA A 155 -15.48 -2.55 16.61
N LEU A 156 -14.39 -2.17 17.28
CA LEU A 156 -13.89 -2.75 18.54
C LEU A 156 -13.50 -1.60 19.50
N SER A 157 -14.53 -0.87 19.92
CA SER A 157 -14.42 0.50 20.42
C SER A 157 -13.99 0.62 21.90
N ALA A 158 -14.12 -0.45 22.70
CA ALA A 158 -13.72 -0.51 24.12
C ALA A 158 -14.30 0.64 24.97
N THR A 159 -13.49 1.65 25.32
CA THR A 159 -13.90 2.85 26.08
C THR A 159 -14.70 3.86 25.26
N GLY A 160 -14.79 3.68 23.94
CA GLY A 160 -15.32 4.68 23.02
C GLY A 160 -14.28 5.69 22.52
N LEU A 161 -13.01 5.63 22.93
CA LEU A 161 -12.05 6.74 22.69
C LEU A 161 -11.90 7.10 21.20
N ARG A 162 -11.82 6.11 20.29
CA ARG A 162 -11.79 6.38 18.83
C ARG A 162 -13.07 7.06 18.38
N ALA A 163 -14.24 6.50 18.71
CA ALA A 163 -15.53 7.10 18.40
C ALA A 163 -15.74 8.52 18.96
N LEU A 164 -15.29 8.80 20.20
CA LEU A 164 -15.33 10.11 20.84
C LEU A 164 -14.49 11.14 20.07
N ARG A 165 -13.26 10.77 19.68
CA ARG A 165 -12.40 11.61 18.84
C ARG A 165 -12.99 11.81 17.45
N TYR A 166 -13.50 10.77 16.80
CA TYR A 166 -14.14 10.90 15.48
C TYR A 166 -15.40 11.78 15.51
N ALA A 167 -16.17 11.76 16.59
CA ALA A 167 -17.36 12.60 16.74
C ALA A 167 -17.07 14.06 17.12
N SER A 168 -15.91 14.36 17.72
CA SER A 168 -15.52 15.71 18.18
C SER A 168 -14.52 16.42 17.26
N GLU A 169 -13.63 15.69 16.60
CA GLU A 169 -12.54 16.24 15.79
C GLU A 169 -12.84 16.25 14.27
N LEU A 170 -13.99 15.71 13.84
CA LEU A 170 -14.42 15.64 12.43
C LEU A 170 -15.85 16.22 12.25
N PRO A 171 -16.01 17.54 12.08
CA PRO A 171 -17.33 18.21 12.08
C PRO A 171 -18.33 17.76 11.01
N PHE A 172 -17.89 17.01 10.00
CA PHE A 172 -18.74 16.46 8.94
C PHE A 172 -19.32 15.07 9.24
N VAL A 173 -18.89 14.41 10.33
CA VAL A 173 -19.35 13.06 10.68
C VAL A 173 -20.76 13.13 11.27
N THR A 174 -21.75 12.69 10.51
CA THR A 174 -23.17 12.76 10.93
C THR A 174 -23.55 11.66 11.92
N LYS A 175 -22.81 10.54 11.93
CA LYS A 175 -23.03 9.41 12.85
C LYS A 175 -21.76 8.59 13.03
N VAL A 176 -21.41 8.27 14.27
CA VAL A 176 -20.47 7.21 14.62
C VAL A 176 -21.23 6.06 15.26
N VAL A 177 -21.00 4.82 14.84
CA VAL A 177 -21.37 3.63 15.63
C VAL A 177 -20.13 3.16 16.38
N ALA A 178 -20.26 3.04 17.69
CA ALA A 178 -19.22 2.55 18.59
C ALA A 178 -19.60 1.13 19.04
N ASN A 179 -19.01 0.11 18.42
CA ASN A 179 -19.36 -1.28 18.68
C ASN A 179 -18.38 -1.95 19.65
N ASP A 180 -18.90 -2.73 20.59
CA ASP A 180 -18.10 -3.67 21.38
C ASP A 180 -18.90 -4.93 21.72
N LEU A 181 -18.20 -6.04 21.99
CA LEU A 181 -18.81 -7.31 22.44
C LEU A 181 -19.05 -7.32 23.95
N SER A 182 -18.28 -6.55 24.73
CA SER A 182 -18.33 -6.55 26.19
C SER A 182 -19.39 -5.60 26.75
N ARG A 183 -20.22 -6.12 27.67
CA ARG A 183 -21.19 -5.31 28.42
C ARG A 183 -20.50 -4.27 29.34
N SER A 184 -19.30 -4.54 29.85
CA SER A 184 -18.55 -3.57 30.67
C SER A 184 -17.95 -2.44 29.82
N ALA A 185 -17.45 -2.77 28.63
CA ALA A 185 -17.02 -1.79 27.63
C ALA A 185 -18.17 -0.83 27.27
N ILE A 186 -19.34 -1.37 26.90
CA ILE A 186 -20.53 -0.57 26.58
C ILE A 186 -21.03 0.28 27.77
N LYS A 187 -20.86 -0.18 29.03
CA LYS A 187 -21.17 0.64 30.22
C LYS A 187 -20.19 1.82 30.36
N SER A 188 -18.88 1.59 30.23
CA SER A 188 -17.86 2.65 30.25
C SER A 188 -18.04 3.65 29.12
N MET A 189 -18.19 3.15 27.88
CA MET A 189 -18.43 3.91 26.67
C MET A 189 -19.65 4.84 26.79
N LYS A 190 -20.78 4.35 27.33
CA LYS A 190 -21.97 5.20 27.55
C LYS A 190 -21.69 6.36 28.50
N LYS A 191 -21.00 6.13 29.63
CA LYS A 191 -20.57 7.20 30.54
C LYS A 191 -19.63 8.19 29.86
N ASN A 192 -18.69 7.72 29.05
CA ASN A 192 -17.77 8.61 28.32
C ASN A 192 -18.50 9.45 27.26
N ILE A 193 -19.47 8.88 26.52
CA ILE A 193 -20.29 9.61 25.55
C ILE A 193 -21.11 10.72 26.25
N GLU A 194 -21.72 10.40 27.39
CA GLU A 194 -22.44 11.35 28.25
C GLU A 194 -21.52 12.47 28.76
N TYR A 195 -20.36 12.12 29.32
CA TYR A 195 -19.37 13.07 29.86
C TYR A 195 -18.80 14.05 28.81
N ASN A 196 -18.72 13.65 27.54
CA ASN A 196 -18.32 14.54 26.44
C ASN A 196 -19.51 15.22 25.74
N ASN A 197 -20.76 14.94 26.13
CA ASN A 197 -22.01 15.48 25.54
C ASN A 197 -22.20 15.16 24.03
N LEU A 198 -21.61 14.07 23.53
CA LEU A 198 -21.54 13.77 22.08
C LEU A 198 -22.75 12.96 21.57
N LYS A 199 -23.78 13.66 21.09
CA LYS A 199 -25.04 13.06 20.59
C LYS A 199 -24.94 12.30 19.25
N THR A 200 -23.82 12.42 18.53
CA THR A 200 -23.59 11.76 17.23
C THR A 200 -23.12 10.30 17.33
N ILE A 201 -22.87 9.79 18.54
CA ILE A 201 -22.36 8.43 18.77
C ILE A 201 -23.48 7.49 19.19
N GLN A 202 -23.68 6.40 18.44
CA GLN A 202 -24.55 5.28 18.82
C GLN A 202 -23.69 4.12 19.37
N PRO A 203 -23.73 3.82 20.69
CA PRO A 203 -23.09 2.65 21.26
C PRO A 203 -23.87 1.37 20.91
N ASN A 204 -23.18 0.30 20.48
CA ASN A 204 -23.77 -0.96 20.02
C ASN A 204 -23.11 -2.18 20.68
N LEU A 205 -23.91 -3.10 21.23
CA LEU A 205 -23.43 -4.32 21.88
C LEU A 205 -23.57 -5.51 20.93
N ALA A 206 -22.48 -5.89 20.23
CA ALA A 206 -22.46 -7.05 19.32
C ALA A 206 -21.05 -7.55 19.00
N ASP A 207 -20.95 -8.81 18.56
CA ASP A 207 -19.78 -9.27 17.80
C ASP A 207 -19.69 -8.45 16.51
N ALA A 208 -18.53 -7.80 16.30
CA ALA A 208 -18.32 -6.88 15.19
C ALA A 208 -18.59 -7.52 13.80
N ARG A 209 -18.35 -8.84 13.66
CA ARG A 209 -18.59 -9.57 12.41
C ARG A 209 -20.09 -9.74 12.18
N VAL A 210 -20.82 -10.17 13.21
CA VAL A 210 -22.28 -10.33 13.17
C VAL A 210 -22.96 -8.98 12.89
N TYR A 211 -22.48 -7.91 13.52
CA TYR A 211 -22.97 -6.55 13.24
C TYR A 211 -22.73 -6.14 11.78
N MET A 212 -21.51 -6.32 11.26
CA MET A 212 -21.16 -5.95 9.89
C MET A 212 -21.84 -6.80 8.81
N TYR A 213 -22.02 -8.11 9.03
CA TYR A 213 -22.77 -8.98 8.11
C TYR A 213 -24.28 -8.72 8.14
N GLY A 214 -24.82 -8.18 9.24
CA GLY A 214 -26.24 -7.87 9.40
C GLY A 214 -26.71 -6.54 8.78
N LEU A 215 -25.84 -5.81 8.08
CA LEU A 215 -26.17 -4.50 7.48
C LEU A 215 -26.80 -4.66 6.08
N ASP A 216 -27.91 -3.94 5.86
CA ASP A 216 -28.41 -3.66 4.51
C ASP A 216 -27.50 -2.66 3.75
N ASP A 217 -27.75 -2.43 2.46
CA ASP A 217 -26.97 -1.49 1.64
C ASP A 217 -27.08 -0.03 2.11
N ALA A 218 -28.17 0.35 2.77
CA ALA A 218 -28.39 1.72 3.26
C ALA A 218 -27.59 2.02 4.55
N SER A 219 -27.42 1.01 5.40
CA SER A 219 -26.76 1.09 6.71
C SER A 219 -25.23 1.01 6.64
N LYS A 220 -24.66 0.86 5.44
CA LYS A 220 -23.21 0.75 5.21
C LYS A 220 -22.46 2.02 5.59
N PHE A 221 -21.17 1.85 5.88
CA PHE A 221 -20.33 2.92 6.42
C PHE A 221 -19.46 3.60 5.35
N ASP A 222 -19.32 4.93 5.43
CA ASP A 222 -18.31 5.67 4.64
C ASP A 222 -16.90 5.33 5.15
N VAL A 223 -16.76 4.99 6.45
CA VAL A 223 -15.51 4.55 7.09
C VAL A 223 -15.73 3.41 8.07
N ILE A 224 -14.88 2.38 8.07
CA ILE A 224 -14.81 1.35 9.11
C ILE A 224 -13.40 1.30 9.70
N ASP A 225 -13.29 1.34 11.02
CA ASP A 225 -12.05 1.17 11.78
C ASP A 225 -12.03 -0.18 12.52
N LEU A 226 -11.00 -0.99 12.21
CA LEU A 226 -10.70 -2.26 12.84
C LEU A 226 -9.42 -2.13 13.67
N ASP A 227 -9.55 -2.02 15.00
CA ASP A 227 -8.41 -1.90 15.94
C ASP A 227 -8.33 -3.05 16.98
N PRO A 228 -8.34 -4.34 16.57
CA PRO A 228 -8.40 -5.47 17.50
C PRO A 228 -7.06 -5.79 18.18
N TYR A 229 -7.14 -6.42 19.36
CA TYR A 229 -5.98 -6.99 20.04
C TYR A 229 -5.40 -8.21 19.28
N GLY A 230 -4.32 -7.99 18.53
CA GLY A 230 -3.69 -9.00 17.67
C GLY A 230 -4.01 -8.76 16.20
N THR A 231 -4.85 -9.61 15.60
CA THR A 231 -5.06 -9.64 14.14
C THR A 231 -6.44 -9.13 13.75
N ALA A 232 -6.51 -8.38 12.66
CA ALA A 232 -7.78 -7.99 12.01
C ALA A 232 -8.35 -9.06 11.07
N SER A 233 -7.61 -10.12 10.76
CA SER A 233 -7.99 -11.17 9.79
C SER A 233 -9.44 -11.67 9.93
N PRO A 234 -9.96 -12.04 11.13
CA PRO A 234 -11.34 -12.52 11.30
C PRO A 234 -12.45 -11.51 10.97
N PHE A 235 -12.12 -10.23 10.79
CA PHE A 235 -13.06 -9.13 10.58
C PHE A 235 -13.03 -8.57 9.15
N LEU A 236 -11.97 -8.84 8.37
CA LEU A 236 -11.75 -8.24 7.04
C LEU A 236 -12.89 -8.53 6.07
N ASP A 237 -13.36 -9.79 6.05
CA ASP A 237 -14.37 -10.29 5.12
C ASP A 237 -15.75 -9.64 5.33
N ALA A 238 -16.11 -9.37 6.59
CA ALA A 238 -17.29 -8.60 6.93
C ALA A 238 -17.12 -7.11 6.62
N ALA A 239 -15.95 -6.53 6.90
CA ALA A 239 -15.69 -5.10 6.70
C ALA A 239 -15.70 -4.67 5.23
N VAL A 240 -15.14 -5.47 4.31
CA VAL A 240 -15.20 -5.20 2.85
C VAL A 240 -16.63 -5.26 2.30
N GLN A 241 -17.55 -5.95 2.98
CA GLN A 241 -18.96 -6.01 2.62
C GLN A 241 -19.78 -4.88 3.25
N ALA A 242 -19.46 -4.49 4.49
CA ALA A 242 -20.11 -3.45 5.29
C ALA A 242 -19.75 -2.00 4.92
N ALA A 243 -18.65 -1.77 4.21
CA ALA A 243 -18.27 -0.43 3.73
C ALA A 243 -18.98 -0.04 2.42
N LYS A 244 -19.24 1.25 2.23
CA LYS A 244 -19.82 1.85 1.02
C LYS A 244 -18.84 1.77 -0.17
N ASP A 245 -19.37 1.90 -1.39
CA ASP A 245 -18.53 2.10 -2.57
C ASP A 245 -17.73 3.41 -2.46
N GLY A 246 -16.42 3.33 -2.70
CA GLY A 246 -15.47 4.41 -2.47
C GLY A 246 -15.07 4.64 -1.01
N GLY A 247 -15.63 3.90 -0.05
CA GLY A 247 -15.40 4.08 1.39
C GLY A 247 -14.01 3.62 1.86
N LEU A 248 -13.66 4.00 3.09
CA LEU A 248 -12.36 3.75 3.71
C LEU A 248 -12.40 2.63 4.76
N LEU A 249 -11.48 1.67 4.64
CA LEU A 249 -11.13 0.73 5.71
C LEU A 249 -9.83 1.20 6.38
N CYS A 250 -9.88 1.38 7.71
CA CYS A 250 -8.71 1.60 8.56
C CYS A 250 -8.47 0.31 9.35
N VAL A 251 -7.29 -0.31 9.22
CA VAL A 251 -7.05 -1.67 9.74
C VAL A 251 -5.74 -1.73 10.52
N THR A 252 -5.80 -2.15 11.78
CA THR A 252 -4.63 -2.41 12.65
C THR A 252 -4.39 -3.91 12.83
N CYS A 253 -3.11 -4.34 12.76
CA CYS A 253 -2.68 -5.66 13.22
C CYS A 253 -1.49 -5.52 14.18
N THR A 254 -1.68 -5.78 15.48
CA THR A 254 -0.65 -5.72 16.53
C THR A 254 0.11 -7.04 16.75
N ASP A 255 -0.12 -8.06 15.91
CA ASP A 255 0.53 -9.38 15.98
C ASP A 255 1.81 -9.46 15.12
N ALA A 256 2.71 -8.47 15.24
CA ALA A 256 3.94 -8.38 14.43
C ALA A 256 4.83 -9.63 14.46
N GLY A 257 4.81 -10.40 15.56
CA GLY A 257 5.50 -11.70 15.65
C GLY A 257 4.96 -12.78 14.70
N VAL A 258 3.83 -12.53 14.03
CA VAL A 258 3.22 -13.39 13.00
C VAL A 258 3.45 -12.82 11.59
N TRP A 259 3.15 -11.55 11.34
CA TRP A 259 3.27 -10.98 9.98
C TRP A 259 4.67 -10.47 9.60
N ALA A 260 5.51 -10.08 10.57
CA ALA A 260 6.90 -9.62 10.34
C ALA A 260 7.97 -10.63 10.77
N SER A 261 7.62 -11.90 10.98
CA SER A 261 8.54 -12.95 11.45
C SER A 261 8.12 -14.32 10.94
N THR A 262 9.09 -15.19 10.67
CA THR A 262 8.84 -16.60 10.28
C THR A 262 8.57 -17.52 11.48
N GLY A 263 8.55 -17.00 12.71
CA GLY A 263 8.38 -17.80 13.93
C GLY A 263 7.02 -18.51 14.07
N TYR A 264 6.00 -18.04 13.34
CA TYR A 264 4.66 -18.63 13.29
C TYR A 264 4.12 -18.60 11.83
N SER A 265 4.86 -19.21 10.91
CA SER A 265 4.59 -19.13 9.47
C SER A 265 3.28 -19.81 9.06
N GLU A 266 2.92 -20.91 9.73
CA GLU A 266 1.66 -21.63 9.60
C GLU A 266 0.44 -20.78 10.05
N LYS A 267 0.62 -19.98 11.10
CA LYS A 267 -0.38 -19.04 11.60
C LYS A 267 -0.47 -17.79 10.71
N ALA A 268 0.65 -17.31 10.19
CA ALA A 268 0.66 -16.23 9.21
C ALA A 268 -0.09 -16.65 7.92
N PHE A 269 0.11 -17.88 7.46
CA PHE A 269 -0.63 -18.43 6.32
C PHE A 269 -2.13 -18.53 6.60
N SER A 270 -2.54 -19.07 7.75
CA SER A 270 -3.97 -19.22 8.08
C SER A 270 -4.70 -17.90 8.38
N LEU A 271 -3.98 -16.83 8.76
CA LEU A 271 -4.55 -15.50 8.96
C LEU A 271 -4.50 -14.61 7.70
N TYR A 272 -3.45 -14.68 6.89
CA TYR A 272 -3.17 -13.71 5.81
C TYR A 272 -3.06 -14.32 4.40
N GLY A 273 -3.18 -15.64 4.27
CA GLY A 273 -3.16 -16.36 2.98
C GLY A 273 -1.77 -16.49 2.35
N GLY A 274 -0.69 -16.18 3.08
CA GLY A 274 0.68 -16.23 2.57
C GLY A 274 1.75 -16.34 3.65
N ILE A 275 2.94 -16.77 3.25
CA ILE A 275 4.10 -17.01 4.11
C ILE A 275 4.90 -15.71 4.32
N PRO A 276 5.29 -15.37 5.57
CA PRO A 276 6.02 -14.14 5.89
C PRO A 276 7.47 -14.18 5.40
N MET A 277 8.02 -13.00 5.10
CA MET A 277 9.43 -12.88 4.71
C MET A 277 10.35 -12.90 5.92
N LYS A 278 11.46 -13.62 5.81
CA LYS A 278 12.59 -13.56 6.75
C LYS A 278 13.62 -12.57 6.23
N GLY A 279 14.15 -11.73 7.12
CA GLY A 279 15.11 -10.68 6.79
C GLY A 279 14.69 -9.34 7.38
N LEU A 280 15.48 -8.29 7.13
CA LEU A 280 15.21 -6.98 7.72
C LEU A 280 14.05 -6.22 7.04
N HIS A 281 13.66 -6.66 5.84
CA HIS A 281 12.47 -6.23 5.10
C HIS A 281 11.16 -6.94 5.52
N SER A 282 11.18 -7.80 6.55
CA SER A 282 10.02 -8.60 6.96
C SER A 282 8.78 -7.76 7.29
N HIS A 283 8.98 -6.55 7.83
CA HIS A 283 7.91 -5.61 8.14
C HIS A 283 7.16 -5.15 6.88
N GLU A 284 7.85 -4.85 5.78
CA GLU A 284 7.20 -4.52 4.50
C GLU A 284 6.51 -5.76 3.89
N GLY A 285 7.16 -6.93 3.95
CA GLY A 285 6.54 -8.19 3.53
C GLY A 285 5.23 -8.49 4.28
N GLY A 286 5.17 -8.19 5.58
CA GLY A 286 3.97 -8.34 6.39
C GLY A 286 2.87 -7.31 6.10
N LEU A 287 3.21 -6.05 5.79
CA LEU A 287 2.25 -5.08 5.25
C LEU A 287 1.64 -5.61 3.95
N ARG A 288 2.47 -6.19 3.06
CA ARG A 288 2.03 -6.80 1.80
C ARG A 288 1.16 -8.05 2.02
N LEU A 289 1.38 -8.83 3.10
CA LEU A 289 0.48 -9.92 3.49
C LEU A 289 -0.88 -9.40 4.00
N ILE A 290 -0.90 -8.34 4.81
CA ILE A 290 -2.15 -7.75 5.32
C ILE A 290 -2.98 -7.18 4.16
N LEU A 291 -2.36 -6.43 3.23
CA LEU A 291 -3.03 -5.94 2.02
C LEU A 291 -3.54 -7.10 1.13
N ASN A 292 -2.77 -8.19 1.01
CA ASN A 292 -3.18 -9.39 0.28
C ASN A 292 -4.43 -10.04 0.90
N ALA A 293 -4.49 -10.15 2.23
CA ALA A 293 -5.66 -10.69 2.94
C ALA A 293 -6.93 -9.84 2.72
N ILE A 294 -6.79 -8.51 2.74
CA ILE A 294 -7.89 -7.56 2.45
C ILE A 294 -8.31 -7.71 0.98
N ALA A 295 -7.36 -7.79 0.03
CA ALA A 295 -7.64 -7.98 -1.39
C ALA A 295 -8.36 -9.32 -1.68
N MET A 296 -7.90 -10.42 -1.07
CA MET A 296 -8.48 -11.75 -1.22
C MET A 296 -9.88 -11.87 -0.59
N SER A 297 -10.16 -11.12 0.48
CA SER A 297 -11.52 -11.03 1.02
C SER A 297 -12.43 -10.21 0.10
N ALA A 298 -11.99 -9.04 -0.33
CA ALA A 298 -12.76 -8.13 -1.20
C ALA A 298 -13.11 -8.75 -2.56
N ALA A 299 -12.15 -9.43 -3.19
CA ALA A 299 -12.26 -9.96 -4.55
C ALA A 299 -13.43 -10.95 -4.73
N LYS A 300 -13.76 -11.75 -3.70
CA LYS A 300 -14.88 -12.71 -3.70
C LYS A 300 -16.22 -12.03 -3.99
N TYR A 301 -16.38 -10.78 -3.58
CA TYR A 301 -17.63 -10.01 -3.61
C TYR A 301 -17.67 -8.97 -4.74
N GLY A 302 -16.76 -9.07 -5.73
CA GLY A 302 -16.64 -8.08 -6.81
C GLY A 302 -16.07 -6.74 -6.33
N VAL A 303 -15.46 -6.69 -5.15
CA VAL A 303 -14.86 -5.49 -4.56
C VAL A 303 -13.35 -5.48 -4.80
N ALA A 304 -12.83 -4.40 -5.37
CA ALA A 304 -11.41 -4.14 -5.53
C ALA A 304 -10.89 -3.21 -4.41
N ILE A 305 -9.59 -3.30 -4.14
CA ILE A 305 -8.94 -2.50 -3.09
C ILE A 305 -7.95 -1.49 -3.69
N GLU A 306 -7.77 -0.38 -3.01
CA GLU A 306 -6.81 0.68 -3.34
C GLU A 306 -6.09 1.10 -2.04
N PRO A 307 -4.87 0.60 -1.80
CA PRO A 307 -4.05 1.04 -0.66
C PRO A 307 -3.76 2.54 -0.76
N LEU A 308 -4.03 3.27 0.32
CA LEU A 308 -3.78 4.71 0.42
C LEU A 308 -2.55 5.02 1.26
N LEU A 309 -2.34 4.26 2.33
CA LEU A 309 -1.21 4.41 3.24
C LEU A 309 -1.05 3.10 4.03
N SER A 310 0.15 2.52 4.03
CA SER A 310 0.43 1.25 4.72
C SER A 310 1.69 1.36 5.58
N LEU A 311 1.53 1.42 6.90
CA LEU A 311 2.62 1.72 7.84
C LEU A 311 2.91 0.59 8.83
N SER A 312 4.20 0.27 9.01
CA SER A 312 4.69 -0.54 10.14
C SER A 312 5.20 0.40 11.24
N ILE A 313 4.49 0.46 12.37
CA ILE A 313 4.70 1.42 13.44
C ILE A 313 5.00 0.67 14.74
N ASP A 314 6.23 0.77 15.22
CA ASP A 314 6.78 0.13 16.44
C ASP A 314 6.57 -1.40 16.49
N PHE A 315 5.36 -1.85 16.84
CA PHE A 315 4.95 -3.25 17.00
C PHE A 315 3.60 -3.58 16.35
N TYR A 316 3.00 -2.66 15.57
CA TYR A 316 1.75 -2.88 14.85
C TYR A 316 1.82 -2.39 13.40
N ALA A 317 1.04 -3.01 12.54
CA ALA A 317 0.76 -2.52 11.20
C ALA A 317 -0.52 -1.68 11.24
N ARG A 318 -0.56 -0.58 10.49
CA ARG A 318 -1.76 0.23 10.25
C ARG A 318 -1.88 0.49 8.76
N VAL A 319 -2.94 -0.01 8.13
CA VAL A 319 -3.21 0.21 6.70
C VAL A 319 -4.54 0.93 6.49
N PHE A 320 -4.55 1.86 5.54
CA PHE A 320 -5.70 2.64 5.10
C PHE A 320 -5.98 2.28 3.65
N VAL A 321 -7.17 1.76 3.38
CA VAL A 321 -7.53 1.13 2.10
C VAL A 321 -8.88 1.65 1.63
N ARG A 322 -8.94 2.24 0.44
CA ARG A 322 -10.20 2.59 -0.23
C ARG A 322 -10.77 1.34 -0.91
N ILE A 323 -12.06 1.08 -0.78
CA ILE A 323 -12.71 -0.05 -1.46
C ILE A 323 -13.61 0.43 -2.61
N HIS A 324 -13.70 -0.37 -3.68
CA HIS A 324 -14.46 -0.01 -4.88
C HIS A 324 -15.24 -1.23 -5.40
N ARG A 325 -16.56 -1.10 -5.55
CA ARG A 325 -17.45 -2.16 -6.04
C ARG A 325 -17.36 -2.26 -7.56
N SER A 326 -16.32 -2.92 -8.04
CA SER A 326 -16.02 -3.04 -9.47
C SER A 326 -15.47 -4.43 -9.84
N PRO A 327 -16.32 -5.35 -10.34
CA PRO A 327 -15.89 -6.63 -10.89
C PRO A 327 -14.91 -6.52 -12.06
N ALA A 328 -14.79 -5.34 -12.69
CA ALA A 328 -13.75 -5.04 -13.66
C ALA A 328 -12.37 -4.82 -12.99
N GLN A 329 -12.30 -4.07 -11.89
CA GLN A 329 -11.05 -3.83 -11.16
C GLN A 329 -10.57 -5.08 -10.40
N VAL A 330 -11.47 -5.99 -9.98
CA VAL A 330 -11.09 -7.28 -9.37
C VAL A 330 -10.21 -8.15 -10.28
N LYS A 331 -10.32 -8.02 -11.61
CA LYS A 331 -9.48 -8.78 -12.57
C LYS A 331 -7.99 -8.46 -12.46
N PHE A 332 -7.63 -7.33 -11.86
CA PHE A 332 -6.24 -6.92 -11.66
C PHE A 332 -5.61 -7.53 -10.40
N THR A 333 -6.42 -8.03 -9.44
CA THR A 333 -5.94 -8.56 -8.15
C THR A 333 -4.84 -9.61 -8.32
N ALA A 334 -5.01 -10.59 -9.22
CA ALA A 334 -3.99 -11.61 -9.49
C ALA A 334 -2.71 -11.04 -10.12
N GLY A 335 -2.79 -9.97 -10.91
CA GLY A 335 -1.63 -9.25 -11.44
C GLY A 335 -0.88 -8.47 -10.36
N ASN A 336 -1.59 -8.04 -9.31
CA ASN A 336 -1.06 -7.30 -8.16
C ASN A 336 -0.70 -8.22 -6.97
N MET A 337 -0.60 -9.54 -7.20
CA MET A 337 -0.09 -10.53 -6.25
C MET A 337 1.26 -11.08 -6.72
N MET A 338 2.19 -11.28 -5.78
CA MET A 338 3.51 -11.86 -6.05
C MET A 338 3.95 -12.86 -4.98
N LEU A 339 4.75 -13.85 -5.40
CA LEU A 339 5.66 -14.60 -4.56
C LEU A 339 7.04 -13.92 -4.57
N VAL A 340 7.86 -14.25 -3.58
CA VAL A 340 9.27 -13.80 -3.52
C VAL A 340 10.18 -14.99 -3.27
N TYR A 341 11.17 -15.18 -4.14
CA TYR A 341 12.32 -16.04 -3.93
C TYR A 341 13.34 -15.25 -3.10
N ASN A 342 13.64 -15.70 -1.90
CA ASN A 342 14.44 -14.96 -0.91
C ASN A 342 15.68 -15.77 -0.50
N CYS A 343 16.86 -15.15 -0.56
CA CYS A 343 18.15 -15.75 -0.21
C CYS A 343 18.52 -15.47 1.25
N ASP A 344 17.59 -15.71 2.16
CA ASP A 344 17.63 -15.32 3.58
C ASP A 344 18.70 -16.04 4.42
N VAL A 345 19.16 -17.22 3.97
CA VAL A 345 20.27 -17.98 4.56
C VAL A 345 21.61 -17.64 3.88
N GLY A 346 21.55 -17.07 2.67
CA GLY A 346 22.71 -16.74 1.87
C GLY A 346 23.11 -15.27 1.99
N CYS A 347 22.95 -14.53 0.89
CA CYS A 347 23.36 -13.14 0.81
C CYS A 347 22.26 -12.12 1.15
N GLY A 348 21.01 -12.55 1.33
CA GLY A 348 19.86 -11.67 1.58
C GLY A 348 19.24 -11.03 0.33
N ALA A 349 19.71 -11.40 -0.87
CA ALA A 349 19.09 -10.99 -2.13
C ALA A 349 17.72 -11.64 -2.37
N TRP A 350 16.89 -11.03 -3.21
CA TRP A 350 15.55 -11.53 -3.53
C TRP A 350 15.14 -11.28 -4.99
N SER A 351 14.18 -12.07 -5.47
CA SER A 351 13.58 -11.96 -6.80
C SER A 351 12.08 -12.17 -6.71
N THR A 352 11.28 -11.35 -7.41
CA THR A 352 9.81 -11.42 -7.36
C THR A 352 9.22 -12.23 -8.51
N GLN A 353 8.15 -12.95 -8.23
CA GLN A 353 7.39 -13.77 -9.19
C GLN A 353 5.93 -13.33 -9.13
N PRO A 354 5.41 -12.58 -10.12
CA PRO A 354 3.98 -12.29 -10.22
C PRO A 354 3.16 -13.59 -10.31
N ILE A 355 1.96 -13.59 -9.72
CA ILE A 355 0.99 -14.69 -9.85
C ILE A 355 0.29 -14.61 -11.21
N GLY A 356 -0.27 -13.45 -11.54
CA GLY A 356 -0.90 -13.15 -12.82
C GLY A 356 -0.08 -12.21 -13.70
N SER A 357 -0.31 -12.27 -15.00
CA SER A 357 0.14 -11.26 -15.96
C SER A 357 -1.03 -10.35 -16.33
N THR A 358 -0.84 -9.04 -16.23
CA THR A 358 -1.73 -8.04 -16.84
C THR A 358 -0.90 -7.23 -17.84
N ARG A 359 -1.34 -7.17 -19.09
CA ARG A 359 -0.67 -6.46 -20.19
C ARG A 359 -1.65 -5.48 -20.82
N SER A 360 -1.26 -4.22 -20.95
CA SER A 360 -2.03 -3.23 -21.70
C SER A 360 -1.66 -3.21 -23.19
N LYS A 361 -2.65 -2.90 -24.03
CA LYS A 361 -2.50 -2.42 -25.40
C LYS A 361 -3.38 -1.18 -25.56
N LEU A 362 -2.99 -0.22 -26.38
CA LEU A 362 -3.86 0.93 -26.66
C LEU A 362 -4.91 0.58 -27.71
N ASP A 363 -6.14 1.06 -27.53
CA ASP A 363 -7.18 1.03 -28.56
C ASP A 363 -6.92 2.09 -29.65
N ARG A 364 -7.76 2.10 -30.70
CA ARG A 364 -7.68 3.10 -31.79
C ARG A 364 -7.92 4.56 -31.35
N LYS A 365 -8.23 4.81 -30.08
CA LYS A 365 -8.48 6.13 -29.46
C LYS A 365 -7.44 6.47 -28.38
N GLY A 366 -6.46 5.61 -28.13
CA GLY A 366 -5.42 5.78 -27.10
C GLY A 366 -5.78 5.31 -25.68
N ASN A 367 -6.91 4.62 -25.48
CA ASN A 367 -7.30 4.07 -24.18
C ASN A 367 -6.62 2.71 -23.93
N PRO A 368 -6.22 2.38 -22.68
CA PRO A 368 -5.65 1.07 -22.37
C PRO A 368 -6.73 -0.04 -22.33
N ILE A 369 -6.64 -0.98 -23.26
CA ILE A 369 -7.28 -2.31 -23.18
C ILE A 369 -6.34 -3.23 -22.41
N TYR A 370 -6.84 -3.87 -21.35
CA TYR A 370 -6.08 -4.80 -20.52
C TYR A 370 -6.40 -6.25 -20.87
N HIS A 371 -5.34 -7.03 -21.12
CA HIS A 371 -5.38 -8.47 -21.23
C HIS A 371 -4.81 -9.10 -19.95
N HIS A 372 -5.63 -9.91 -19.27
CA HIS A 372 -5.21 -10.70 -18.11
C HIS A 372 -4.85 -12.11 -18.59
N GLY A 373 -3.80 -12.70 -18.04
CA GLY A 373 -3.32 -14.04 -18.39
C GLY A 373 -2.36 -14.60 -17.35
N LEU A 374 -1.79 -15.77 -17.63
CA LEU A 374 -0.87 -16.44 -16.74
C LEU A 374 0.48 -15.70 -16.68
N ALA A 375 1.09 -15.62 -15.49
CA ALA A 375 2.51 -15.29 -15.39
C ALA A 375 3.34 -16.51 -15.81
N GLN A 376 4.46 -16.28 -16.49
CA GLN A 376 5.45 -17.33 -16.74
C GLN A 376 6.26 -17.56 -15.46
N ALA A 377 6.62 -18.81 -15.20
CA ALA A 377 7.32 -19.25 -14.01
C ALA A 377 8.21 -20.48 -14.34
N PRO A 378 9.29 -20.71 -13.59
CA PRO A 378 9.80 -19.85 -12.52
C PRO A 378 10.61 -18.66 -13.09
N ALA A 379 10.48 -17.48 -12.47
CA ALA A 379 11.22 -16.28 -12.88
C ALA A 379 12.74 -16.37 -12.59
N VAL A 380 13.14 -17.20 -11.63
CA VAL A 380 14.53 -17.50 -11.26
C VAL A 380 14.70 -18.97 -10.88
N GLY A 381 15.93 -19.48 -10.93
CA GLY A 381 16.25 -20.84 -10.48
C GLY A 381 16.10 -21.03 -8.96
N PRO A 382 16.15 -22.28 -8.46
CA PRO A 382 16.02 -22.58 -7.02
C PRO A 382 17.22 -22.13 -6.16
N HIS A 383 18.29 -21.63 -6.79
CA HIS A 383 19.52 -21.15 -6.16
C HIS A 383 19.76 -19.69 -6.53
N CYS A 384 20.18 -18.88 -5.56
CA CYS A 384 20.48 -17.46 -5.77
C CYS A 384 21.67 -17.28 -6.72
N GLU A 385 21.47 -16.52 -7.80
CA GLU A 385 22.50 -16.29 -8.82
C GLU A 385 23.75 -15.55 -8.30
N HIS A 386 23.62 -14.76 -7.23
CA HIS A 386 24.76 -14.02 -6.67
C HIS A 386 25.67 -14.91 -5.82
N CYS A 387 25.13 -15.81 -4.99
CA CYS A 387 25.92 -16.56 -3.99
C CYS A 387 25.68 -18.09 -3.95
N GLY A 388 24.92 -18.66 -4.89
CA GLY A 388 24.66 -20.11 -5.01
C GLY A 388 23.72 -20.71 -3.96
N THR A 389 23.43 -20.01 -2.87
CA THR A 389 22.58 -20.53 -1.78
C THR A 389 21.13 -20.73 -2.24
N LYS A 390 20.53 -21.87 -1.86
CA LYS A 390 19.12 -22.18 -2.14
C LYS A 390 18.19 -21.11 -1.53
N THR A 391 17.20 -20.67 -2.29
CA THR A 391 16.22 -19.65 -1.85
C THR A 391 14.99 -20.28 -1.21
N HIS A 392 14.43 -19.64 -0.17
CA HIS A 392 13.08 -19.92 0.31
C HIS A 392 12.04 -19.12 -0.47
N LEU A 393 10.77 -19.56 -0.41
CA LEU A 393 9.63 -18.83 -0.95
C LEU A 393 8.88 -18.09 0.17
N ALA A 394 8.40 -16.90 -0.15
CA ALA A 394 7.47 -16.12 0.67
C ALA A 394 6.29 -15.60 -0.16
N GLY A 395 5.20 -15.23 0.50
CA GLY A 395 3.93 -14.86 -0.13
C GLY A 395 2.94 -16.04 -0.27
N PRO A 396 1.90 -15.92 -1.12
CA PRO A 396 1.60 -14.75 -1.96
C PRO A 396 1.33 -13.49 -1.13
N MET A 397 1.72 -12.35 -1.66
CA MET A 397 1.57 -11.04 -1.01
C MET A 397 1.31 -9.93 -2.04
N TRP A 398 0.87 -8.76 -1.58
CA TRP A 398 0.58 -7.61 -2.44
C TRP A 398 1.83 -7.08 -3.14
N GLY A 399 1.85 -7.21 -4.47
CA GLY A 399 2.86 -6.67 -5.38
C GLY A 399 2.50 -5.32 -6.00
N GLY A 400 1.40 -4.69 -5.58
CA GLY A 400 1.08 -3.31 -5.93
C GLY A 400 1.81 -2.27 -5.05
N PRO A 401 1.60 -0.97 -5.31
CA PRO A 401 2.01 0.11 -4.40
C PRO A 401 1.43 -0.06 -3.00
N LEU A 402 2.15 0.43 -1.98
CA LEU A 402 1.71 0.44 -0.57
C LEU A 402 0.90 1.69 -0.21
N HIS A 403 1.04 2.75 -1.00
CA HIS A 403 0.58 4.09 -0.71
C HIS A 403 -0.03 4.76 -1.96
N ASN A 404 -0.85 5.78 -1.72
CA ASN A 404 -1.27 6.77 -2.71
C ASN A 404 -0.59 8.10 -2.32
N PRO A 405 0.28 8.69 -3.17
CA PRO A 405 1.10 9.83 -2.77
C PRO A 405 0.26 11.09 -2.51
N ASP A 406 -0.82 11.30 -3.27
CA ASP A 406 -1.74 12.42 -3.05
C ASP A 406 -2.47 12.30 -1.71
N PHE A 407 -2.78 11.07 -1.25
CA PHE A 407 -3.36 10.83 0.07
C PHE A 407 -2.39 11.18 1.20
N ILE A 408 -1.11 10.82 1.05
CA ILE A 408 -0.08 11.19 2.03
C ILE A 408 0.14 12.71 2.03
N GLN A 409 0.29 13.33 0.87
CA GLN A 409 0.49 14.77 0.74
C GLN A 409 -0.69 15.54 1.34
N LYS A 410 -1.93 15.13 1.05
CA LYS A 410 -3.14 15.73 1.62
C LYS A 410 -3.23 15.64 3.16
N ILE A 411 -2.56 14.67 3.80
CA ILE A 411 -2.42 14.64 5.27
C ILE A 411 -1.27 15.55 5.72
N LEU A 412 -0.12 15.53 5.05
CA LEU A 412 1.02 16.42 5.36
C LEU A 412 0.61 17.90 5.29
N ASP A 413 -0.19 18.28 4.30
CA ASP A 413 -0.74 19.64 4.11
C ASP A 413 -1.64 20.11 5.26
N MET A 414 -2.19 19.19 6.06
CA MET A 414 -2.99 19.54 7.25
C MET A 414 -2.12 19.84 8.48
N LEU A 415 -0.90 19.30 8.56
CA LEU A 415 -0.07 19.38 9.77
C LEU A 415 0.38 20.80 10.17
N PRO A 416 0.57 21.77 9.25
CA PRO A 416 0.83 23.17 9.61
C PRO A 416 -0.38 23.89 10.23
N GLY A 417 -1.60 23.45 9.91
CA GLY A 417 -2.86 24.00 10.43
C GLY A 417 -3.51 23.16 11.53
N ALA A 418 -2.87 22.09 11.99
CA ALA A 418 -3.35 21.22 13.05
C ALA A 418 -2.98 21.78 14.43
N ASP A 419 -3.97 21.89 15.32
CA ASP A 419 -3.72 22.24 16.72
C ASP A 419 -2.79 21.21 17.39
N ARG A 420 -1.67 21.69 17.94
CA ARG A 420 -0.64 20.85 18.55
C ARG A 420 -1.02 20.35 19.95
N ASP A 421 -1.95 20.99 20.64
CA ASP A 421 -2.45 20.52 21.94
C ASP A 421 -3.42 19.33 21.79
N THR A 422 -4.19 19.32 20.70
CA THR A 422 -5.03 18.18 20.25
C THR A 422 -4.18 17.08 19.61
N TYR A 423 -3.37 17.40 18.60
CA TYR A 423 -2.60 16.44 17.80
C TYR A 423 -1.13 16.39 18.21
N GLN A 424 -0.90 15.93 19.44
CA GLN A 424 0.42 15.95 20.09
C GLN A 424 1.49 15.12 19.35
N THR A 425 1.10 14.20 18.47
CA THR A 425 2.05 13.40 17.69
C THR A 425 2.39 13.95 16.30
N CYS A 426 1.96 15.17 15.95
CA CYS A 426 2.16 15.78 14.62
C CYS A 426 3.58 15.67 14.05
N ASP A 427 4.65 15.92 14.81
CA ASP A 427 6.03 15.85 14.28
C ASP A 427 6.49 14.43 13.96
N ARG A 428 5.93 13.42 14.66
CA ARG A 428 6.12 12.00 14.35
C ARG A 428 5.30 11.60 13.11
N ILE A 429 4.10 12.19 12.95
CA ILE A 429 3.27 11.98 11.75
C ILE A 429 3.97 12.58 10.53
N GLU A 430 4.49 13.80 10.63
CA GLU A 430 5.29 14.43 9.58
C GLU A 430 6.50 13.55 9.21
N GLY A 431 7.30 13.13 10.18
CA GLY A 431 8.46 12.27 9.94
C GLY A 431 8.13 10.92 9.31
N MET A 432 7.10 10.23 9.81
CA MET A 432 6.68 8.93 9.28
C MET A 432 6.10 9.06 7.85
N LEU A 433 5.20 10.02 7.64
CA LEU A 433 4.52 10.22 6.35
C LEU A 433 5.45 10.76 5.27
N THR A 434 6.36 11.70 5.59
CA THR A 434 7.39 12.12 4.63
C THR A 434 8.28 10.94 4.24
N THR A 435 8.65 10.05 5.17
CA THR A 435 9.45 8.86 4.83
C THR A 435 8.67 7.83 3.99
N ALA A 436 7.35 7.73 4.17
CA ALA A 436 6.48 6.88 3.35
C ALA A 436 6.18 7.49 1.96
N LEU A 437 6.30 8.81 1.80
CA LEU A 437 6.25 9.49 0.49
C LEU A 437 7.59 9.37 -0.26
N GLU A 438 8.71 9.48 0.47
CA GLU A 438 10.08 9.21 -0.02
C GLU A 438 10.30 7.76 -0.48
N GLU A 439 9.39 6.84 -0.17
CA GLU A 439 9.48 5.44 -0.60
C GLU A 439 9.23 5.23 -2.10
N ASP A 440 8.51 6.14 -2.79
CA ASP A 440 8.29 6.02 -4.24
C ASP A 440 9.46 6.62 -5.06
N LEU A 441 10.28 5.75 -5.62
CA LEU A 441 11.42 6.13 -6.45
C LEU A 441 11.02 6.91 -7.72
N ASP A 442 9.82 6.72 -8.27
CA ASP A 442 9.35 7.44 -9.47
C ASP A 442 8.97 8.91 -9.17
N LEU A 443 8.79 9.29 -7.90
CA LEU A 443 8.65 10.69 -7.48
C LEU A 443 10.00 11.39 -7.23
N THR A 444 11.11 10.64 -7.22
CA THR A 444 12.43 11.21 -6.93
C THR A 444 13.08 11.83 -8.18
N PRO A 445 13.65 13.05 -8.09
CA PRO A 445 14.36 13.66 -9.20
C PRO A 445 15.57 12.80 -9.63
N SER A 446 15.70 12.54 -10.93
CA SER A 446 16.95 12.03 -11.50
C SER A 446 17.95 13.17 -11.65
N ASN A 447 19.13 13.04 -11.04
CA ASN A 447 20.21 14.04 -11.12
C ASN A 447 20.96 14.04 -12.48
N SER A 448 20.40 13.44 -13.53
CA SER A 448 20.96 13.39 -14.88
C SER A 448 20.73 14.72 -15.64
N GLU A 449 21.63 15.67 -15.39
CA GLU A 449 21.83 16.98 -16.04
C GLU A 449 20.72 18.05 -15.95
N PRO A 450 21.10 19.34 -15.80
CA PRO A 450 20.18 20.48 -15.76
C PRO A 450 19.70 20.89 -17.16
N SER A 451 19.03 19.98 -17.87
CA SER A 451 18.32 20.37 -19.10
C SER A 451 17.21 21.37 -18.77
N SER A 452 17.11 22.45 -19.57
CA SER A 452 16.20 23.61 -19.49
C SER A 452 14.80 23.30 -18.93
N PRO A 453 14.13 24.26 -18.24
CA PRO A 453 12.89 24.02 -17.47
C PRO A 453 11.77 23.40 -18.30
N LYS A 454 11.74 22.07 -18.32
CA LYS A 454 10.68 21.26 -18.88
C LYS A 454 9.44 21.51 -18.03
N GLN A 455 8.35 21.91 -18.68
CA GLN A 455 7.02 21.98 -18.07
C GLN A 455 6.75 20.67 -17.33
N PRO A 456 6.06 20.70 -16.16
CA PRO A 456 5.88 19.53 -15.31
C PRO A 456 5.38 18.35 -16.14
N ALA A 457 6.19 17.30 -16.18
CA ALA A 457 6.02 16.20 -17.12
C ALA A 457 4.60 15.65 -17.00
N SER A 458 3.83 15.76 -18.10
CA SER A 458 2.38 15.60 -18.06
C SER A 458 2.00 14.29 -17.36
N SER A 459 1.26 14.40 -16.25
CA SER A 459 0.72 13.24 -15.55
C SER A 459 0.04 12.33 -16.57
N LYS A 460 0.38 11.03 -16.52
CA LYS A 460 -0.17 10.04 -17.45
C LYS A 460 -1.69 10.16 -17.41
N LYS A 461 -2.33 10.23 -18.57
CA LYS A 461 -3.77 10.49 -18.73
C LYS A 461 -4.61 9.35 -18.14
N ASN A 462 -4.75 9.32 -16.82
CA ASN A 462 -5.89 8.71 -16.15
C ASN A 462 -7.16 9.37 -16.70
N LEU A 463 -8.20 8.58 -16.95
CA LEU A 463 -9.46 9.08 -17.50
C LEU A 463 -10.22 9.87 -16.43
N HIS A 464 -9.89 11.16 -16.31
CA HIS A 464 -10.59 12.15 -15.51
C HIS A 464 -11.25 13.19 -16.41
N ASP A 465 -12.41 13.69 -15.98
CA ASP A 465 -13.06 14.86 -16.56
C ASP A 465 -12.18 16.09 -16.23
N PRO A 466 -11.54 16.75 -17.22
CA PRO A 466 -10.60 17.85 -16.96
C PRO A 466 -11.28 19.09 -16.37
N ALA A 467 -12.62 19.14 -16.34
CA ALA A 467 -13.35 20.20 -15.64
C ALA A 467 -13.30 20.06 -14.10
N TYR A 468 -13.05 18.86 -13.56
CA TYR A 468 -13.13 18.56 -12.12
C TYR A 468 -12.10 17.50 -11.68
N PRO A 469 -10.88 17.90 -11.28
CA PRO A 469 -9.93 17.00 -10.64
C PRO A 469 -10.44 16.59 -9.25
N ALA A 470 -10.18 15.34 -8.85
CA ALA A 470 -10.50 14.84 -7.52
C ALA A 470 -9.34 15.10 -6.55
N ILE A 471 -9.64 15.57 -5.33
CA ILE A 471 -8.63 15.92 -4.30
C ILE A 471 -7.59 14.81 -4.04
N ILE A 472 -8.01 13.55 -4.16
CA ILE A 472 -7.15 12.37 -3.97
C ILE A 472 -7.42 11.41 -5.14
N PRO A 473 -6.67 11.55 -6.26
CA PRO A 473 -6.85 10.76 -7.48
C PRO A 473 -6.83 9.25 -7.26
N ARG A 474 -7.38 8.52 -8.25
CA ARG A 474 -7.31 7.06 -8.30
C ARG A 474 -5.91 6.63 -8.77
N MET A 475 -5.34 5.63 -8.11
CA MET A 475 -4.15 4.96 -8.64
C MET A 475 -4.51 4.15 -9.89
N ASP A 476 -3.53 3.93 -10.77
CA ASP A 476 -3.66 2.93 -11.84
C ASP A 476 -3.84 1.54 -11.22
N VAL A 477 -4.94 0.87 -11.55
CA VAL A 477 -5.27 -0.47 -11.03
C VAL A 477 -4.33 -1.56 -11.55
N ALA A 478 -3.59 -1.29 -12.63
CA ALA A 478 -2.51 -2.14 -13.15
C ALA A 478 -1.12 -1.78 -12.58
N ALA A 479 -1.02 -0.79 -11.70
CA ALA A 479 0.25 -0.40 -11.08
C ALA A 479 0.78 -1.55 -10.22
N ARG A 480 2.00 -1.97 -10.53
CA ARG A 480 2.78 -2.90 -9.72
C ARG A 480 3.98 -2.17 -9.16
N GLU A 481 4.33 -2.49 -7.94
CA GLU A 481 5.58 -2.05 -7.34
C GLU A 481 6.75 -2.60 -8.17
N LYS A 482 7.64 -1.71 -8.61
CA LYS A 482 8.82 -2.06 -9.40
C LYS A 482 9.98 -2.51 -8.52
N TYR A 483 10.11 -1.88 -7.34
CA TYR A 483 11.28 -1.98 -6.48
C TYR A 483 10.84 -2.29 -5.04
N PRO A 484 10.13 -3.41 -4.79
CA PRO A 484 9.66 -3.75 -3.45
C PRO A 484 10.85 -4.09 -2.54
N PHE A 485 10.66 -3.87 -1.23
CA PHE A 485 11.66 -4.10 -0.20
C PHE A 485 12.86 -3.15 -0.27
N PHE A 486 13.78 -3.33 0.68
CA PHE A 486 14.95 -2.49 0.91
C PHE A 486 16.07 -3.32 1.54
N LEU A 487 17.30 -2.84 1.38
CA LEU A 487 18.50 -3.46 1.96
C LEU A 487 19.01 -2.65 3.16
N THR A 488 19.96 -3.22 3.90
CA THR A 488 20.69 -2.54 4.97
C THR A 488 22.17 -2.87 4.87
N LEU A 489 23.03 -1.85 4.88
CA LEU A 489 24.46 -1.99 4.61
C LEU A 489 25.20 -2.91 5.58
N SER A 490 24.79 -2.94 6.85
CA SER A 490 25.37 -3.83 7.86
C SER A 490 25.07 -5.32 7.58
N ALA A 491 23.95 -5.63 6.93
CA ALA A 491 23.66 -7.00 6.49
C ALA A 491 24.55 -7.39 5.30
N LEU A 492 24.74 -6.49 4.32
CA LEU A 492 25.64 -6.73 3.19
C LEU A 492 27.09 -6.93 3.64
N ALA A 493 27.58 -6.03 4.50
CA ALA A 493 28.93 -6.10 5.06
C ALA A 493 29.16 -7.38 5.89
N LYS A 494 28.15 -7.83 6.64
CA LYS A 494 28.18 -9.11 7.36
C LYS A 494 28.36 -10.31 6.43
N VAL A 495 27.77 -10.31 5.23
CA VAL A 495 27.89 -11.45 4.28
C VAL A 495 29.33 -11.63 3.79
N ILE A 496 30.06 -10.54 3.58
CA ILE A 496 31.44 -10.54 3.05
C ILE A 496 32.53 -10.26 4.12
N HIS A 497 32.17 -10.27 5.41
CA HIS A 497 33.06 -9.99 6.55
C HIS A 497 33.83 -8.64 6.45
N ALA A 498 33.23 -7.62 5.83
CA ALA A 498 33.83 -6.29 5.66
C ALA A 498 33.35 -5.27 6.70
N THR A 499 34.04 -4.13 6.80
CA THR A 499 33.54 -2.95 7.52
C THR A 499 32.27 -2.44 6.84
N THR A 500 31.26 -2.02 7.62
CA THR A 500 30.04 -1.44 7.05
C THR A 500 30.35 -0.10 6.40
N ILE A 501 30.11 0.01 5.09
CA ILE A 501 30.26 1.25 4.33
C ILE A 501 29.37 2.37 4.88
N PRO A 502 29.88 3.62 5.01
CA PRO A 502 29.07 4.79 5.35
C PRO A 502 27.89 4.96 4.39
N ILE A 503 26.73 5.30 4.95
CA ILE A 503 25.47 5.31 4.18
C ILE A 503 25.49 6.28 3.00
N ASP A 504 26.20 7.40 3.13
CA ASP A 504 26.29 8.40 2.08
C ASP A 504 27.41 8.10 1.06
N GLU A 505 28.51 7.42 1.41
CA GLU A 505 29.43 6.88 0.38
C GLU A 505 28.73 5.84 -0.52
N PHE A 506 27.85 4.99 0.04
CA PHE A 506 27.06 4.04 -0.75
C PHE A 506 25.99 4.74 -1.62
N ARG A 507 25.36 5.82 -1.13
CA ARG A 507 24.47 6.65 -1.97
C ARG A 507 25.23 7.36 -3.09
N GLY A 508 26.45 7.82 -2.81
CA GLY A 508 27.37 8.37 -3.81
C GLY A 508 27.62 7.38 -4.93
N ALA A 509 28.04 6.16 -4.58
CA ALA A 509 28.27 5.08 -5.53
C ALA A 509 27.01 4.73 -6.36
N LEU A 510 25.84 4.63 -5.74
CA LEU A 510 24.58 4.42 -6.48
C LEU A 510 24.29 5.56 -7.46
N SER A 511 24.35 6.80 -6.98
CA SER A 511 24.01 7.99 -7.78
C SER A 511 25.01 8.26 -8.89
N HIS A 512 26.29 7.94 -8.70
CA HIS A 512 27.34 8.04 -9.72
C HIS A 512 27.10 7.02 -10.85
N LEU A 513 26.62 5.82 -10.51
CA LEU A 513 26.18 4.80 -11.45
C LEU A 513 24.78 5.06 -12.05
N GLY A 514 24.16 6.21 -11.76
CA GLY A 514 22.85 6.61 -12.29
C GLY A 514 21.63 5.99 -11.60
N TYR A 515 21.81 5.30 -10.46
CA TYR A 515 20.72 4.68 -9.71
C TYR A 515 20.15 5.60 -8.62
N ARG A 516 18.83 5.56 -8.45
CA ARG A 516 18.10 6.32 -7.42
C ARG A 516 18.21 5.60 -6.07
N SER A 517 18.19 6.34 -4.96
CA SER A 517 18.21 5.74 -3.63
C SER A 517 17.43 6.53 -2.60
N THR A 518 16.56 5.86 -1.84
CA THR A 518 15.75 6.44 -0.77
C THR A 518 15.84 5.59 0.51
N ARG A 519 14.89 5.74 1.42
CA ARG A 519 14.79 5.04 2.71
C ARG A 519 13.44 4.32 2.76
N SER A 520 13.30 3.28 3.58
CA SER A 520 11.99 2.75 3.96
C SER A 520 11.57 3.31 5.32
N HIS A 521 10.27 3.60 5.48
CA HIS A 521 9.67 3.97 6.76
C HIS A 521 9.68 2.80 7.75
N THR A 522 9.68 1.55 7.26
CA THR A 522 9.59 0.34 8.08
C THR A 522 10.89 0.04 8.85
N LYS A 523 12.02 0.64 8.48
CA LYS A 523 13.33 0.35 9.09
C LYS A 523 14.31 1.53 9.02
N PRO A 524 14.88 1.98 10.15
CA PRO A 524 15.96 2.96 10.14
C PRO A 524 17.22 2.38 9.47
N ASN A 525 18.01 3.26 8.85
CA ASN A 525 19.25 2.93 8.11
C ASN A 525 19.06 1.91 6.97
N SER A 526 17.84 1.84 6.43
CA SER A 526 17.51 1.18 5.17
C SER A 526 17.98 1.98 3.96
N ILE A 527 18.19 1.27 2.85
CA ILE A 527 18.30 1.84 1.51
C ILE A 527 17.33 1.11 0.59
N ARG A 528 16.45 1.88 -0.07
CA ARG A 528 15.61 1.42 -1.18
C ARG A 528 16.23 1.97 -2.47
N THR A 529 16.27 1.20 -3.55
CA THR A 529 16.95 1.59 -4.80
C THR A 529 16.39 0.83 -6.00
N ASP A 530 16.58 1.38 -7.20
CA ASP A 530 16.35 0.70 -8.47
C ASP A 530 17.60 0.01 -9.04
N ALA A 531 18.73 0.05 -8.31
CA ALA A 531 19.90 -0.76 -8.61
C ALA A 531 19.61 -2.26 -8.45
N PRO A 532 19.95 -3.08 -9.44
CA PRO A 532 19.78 -4.53 -9.35
C PRO A 532 20.91 -5.15 -8.51
N TRP A 533 20.71 -6.40 -8.08
CA TRP A 533 21.55 -7.04 -7.06
C TRP A 533 23.01 -7.25 -7.48
N GLU A 534 23.28 -7.45 -8.76
CA GLU A 534 24.62 -7.55 -9.31
C GLU A 534 25.43 -6.24 -9.18
N VAL A 535 24.74 -5.07 -9.25
CA VAL A 535 25.34 -3.75 -9.00
C VAL A 535 25.54 -3.51 -7.51
N ILE A 536 24.54 -3.83 -6.68
CA ILE A 536 24.65 -3.75 -5.21
C ILE A 536 25.87 -4.54 -4.72
N TRP A 537 26.08 -5.76 -5.24
CA TRP A 537 27.24 -6.57 -4.88
C TRP A 537 28.55 -6.08 -5.51
N GLU A 538 28.54 -5.40 -6.67
CA GLU A 538 29.75 -4.77 -7.20
C GLU A 538 30.20 -3.59 -6.33
N ILE A 539 29.27 -2.72 -5.89
CA ILE A 539 29.58 -1.63 -4.96
C ILE A 539 30.20 -2.18 -3.67
N MET A 540 29.68 -3.30 -3.14
CA MET A 540 30.25 -3.95 -1.95
C MET A 540 31.61 -4.61 -2.20
N ARG A 541 31.87 -5.15 -3.40
CA ARG A 541 33.20 -5.67 -3.80
C ARG A 541 34.23 -4.55 -3.95
N GLU A 542 33.86 -3.47 -4.64
CA GLU A 542 34.72 -2.30 -4.83
C GLU A 542 34.98 -1.56 -3.52
N TRP A 543 34.03 -1.57 -2.57
CA TRP A 543 34.27 -1.07 -1.21
C TRP A 543 35.40 -1.85 -0.52
N VAL A 544 35.39 -3.18 -0.61
CA VAL A 544 36.48 -4.02 -0.09
C VAL A 544 37.79 -3.74 -0.83
N ARG A 545 37.78 -3.65 -2.16
CA ARG A 545 38.98 -3.42 -2.97
C ARG A 545 39.62 -2.04 -2.76
N GLN A 546 38.81 -0.98 -2.63
CA GLN A 546 39.27 0.41 -2.58
C GLN A 546 39.47 0.95 -1.15
N LYS A 547 38.68 0.50 -0.18
CA LYS A 547 38.49 1.22 1.11
C LYS A 547 38.58 0.31 2.34
N SER A 548 38.13 -0.95 2.25
CA SER A 548 38.08 -1.89 3.39
C SER A 548 38.57 -3.31 3.03
N PRO A 549 39.86 -3.51 2.70
CA PRO A 549 40.39 -4.83 2.36
C PRO A 549 40.18 -5.87 3.47
N ILE A 550 39.72 -7.06 3.08
CA ILE A 550 39.54 -8.22 3.97
C ILE A 550 40.69 -9.21 3.78
N LYS A 551 41.02 -9.97 4.84
CA LYS A 551 41.99 -11.08 4.72
C LYS A 551 41.36 -12.21 3.92
N GLU A 552 42.08 -12.81 2.97
CA GLU A 552 41.55 -13.91 2.14
C GLU A 552 41.04 -15.09 3.00
N THR A 553 41.75 -15.40 4.08
CA THR A 553 41.38 -16.45 5.05
C THR A 553 40.12 -16.14 5.89
N SER A 554 39.55 -14.93 5.79
CA SER A 554 38.35 -14.56 6.54
C SER A 554 37.06 -15.17 5.97
N LEU A 555 37.04 -15.55 4.69
CA LEU A 555 35.90 -16.14 4.01
C LEU A 555 36.17 -17.61 3.68
N LYS A 556 35.45 -18.52 4.35
CA LYS A 556 35.59 -19.96 4.09
C LYS A 556 35.02 -20.32 2.71
N PRO A 557 35.66 -21.23 1.94
CA PRO A 557 35.08 -21.77 0.71
C PRO A 557 33.65 -22.29 0.91
N GLY A 558 32.80 -22.14 -0.10
CA GLY A 558 31.38 -22.49 -0.05
C GLY A 558 30.49 -21.53 0.76
N THR A 559 31.03 -20.50 1.43
CA THR A 559 30.19 -19.47 2.08
C THR A 559 29.61 -18.47 1.08
N PRO A 560 28.46 -17.84 1.38
CA PRO A 560 27.86 -16.83 0.51
C PRO A 560 28.79 -15.66 0.21
N GLY A 561 29.60 -15.24 1.19
CA GLY A 561 30.60 -14.19 1.02
C GLY A 561 31.72 -14.59 0.06
N ALA A 562 32.27 -15.80 0.19
CA ALA A 562 33.28 -16.31 -0.74
C ALA A 562 32.75 -16.37 -2.18
N ALA A 563 31.50 -16.81 -2.38
CA ALA A 563 30.85 -16.86 -3.69
C ALA A 563 30.51 -15.48 -4.29
N ILE A 564 30.46 -14.43 -3.47
CA ILE A 564 30.30 -13.03 -3.92
C ILE A 564 31.65 -12.39 -4.25
N MET A 565 32.68 -12.65 -3.45
CA MET A 565 34.02 -12.07 -3.63
C MET A 565 34.83 -12.74 -4.75
N SER A 566 34.57 -14.02 -5.06
CA SER A 566 35.16 -14.69 -6.23
C SER A 566 34.82 -13.98 -7.56
N LYS A 567 33.67 -13.30 -7.64
CA LYS A 567 33.19 -12.55 -8.80
C LYS A 567 33.78 -11.13 -8.92
N GLY A 568 34.87 -10.83 -8.22
CA GLY A 568 35.55 -9.52 -8.31
C GLY A 568 36.37 -9.34 -9.58
N ARG A 569 36.49 -8.07 -10.02
CA ARG A 569 37.26 -7.61 -11.18
C ARG A 569 38.64 -8.24 -11.29
N GLU A 570 39.37 -8.33 -10.19
CA GLU A 570 40.74 -8.87 -10.14
C GLU A 570 40.79 -10.39 -10.31
N ASN A 571 39.74 -11.12 -9.95
CA ASN A 571 39.67 -12.57 -10.12
C ASN A 571 39.19 -12.94 -11.53
N LEU A 572 38.29 -12.15 -12.12
CA LEU A 572 37.90 -12.27 -13.52
C LEU A 572 39.10 -11.97 -14.44
N ARG A 573 39.87 -10.90 -14.19
CA ARG A 573 41.07 -10.54 -14.96
C ARG A 573 42.23 -11.54 -14.88
N LYS A 574 42.20 -12.52 -13.97
CA LYS A 574 43.19 -13.62 -13.90
C LYS A 574 42.85 -14.80 -14.82
N LEU A 575 41.68 -14.79 -15.46
CA LEU A 575 41.22 -15.80 -16.41
C LEU A 575 41.07 -15.15 -17.79
N GLY A 576 41.85 -15.58 -18.78
CA GLY A 576 41.77 -15.07 -20.16
C GLY A 576 40.45 -15.45 -20.84
N ASP A 577 39.91 -14.59 -21.71
CA ASP A 577 38.49 -14.63 -22.11
C ASP A 577 37.96 -15.98 -22.63
N GLU A 578 38.74 -16.76 -23.38
CA GLU A 578 38.32 -18.09 -23.87
C GLU A 578 38.35 -19.16 -22.76
N ASP A 579 39.42 -19.20 -21.96
CA ASP A 579 39.55 -20.09 -20.80
C ASP A 579 38.54 -19.72 -19.69
N GLN A 580 38.19 -18.44 -19.54
CA GLN A 580 37.28 -17.93 -18.50
C GLN A 580 35.88 -18.52 -18.64
N TRP A 581 35.33 -18.57 -19.85
CA TRP A 581 34.04 -19.20 -20.12
C TRP A 581 34.09 -20.72 -19.90
N LEU A 582 35.15 -21.39 -20.39
CA LEU A 582 35.35 -22.83 -20.20
C LEU A 582 35.55 -23.21 -18.74
N SER A 583 36.33 -22.45 -17.96
CA SER A 583 36.61 -22.74 -16.55
C SER A 583 35.39 -22.51 -15.67
N LEU A 584 34.63 -21.42 -15.90
CA LEU A 584 33.39 -21.15 -15.16
C LEU A 584 32.32 -22.19 -15.49
N LEU A 585 32.11 -22.52 -16.77
CA LEU A 585 31.17 -23.57 -17.17
C LEU A 585 31.58 -24.93 -16.60
N LYS A 586 32.88 -25.29 -16.65
CA LYS A 586 33.41 -26.53 -16.06
C LYS A 586 33.22 -26.56 -14.54
N GLN A 587 33.50 -25.47 -13.83
CA GLN A 587 33.31 -25.37 -12.39
C GLN A 587 31.83 -25.47 -11.99
N ASP A 588 30.93 -24.80 -12.72
CA ASP A 588 29.48 -24.89 -12.51
C ASP A 588 28.94 -26.30 -12.80
N LEU A 589 29.45 -26.98 -13.84
CA LEU A 589 29.08 -28.35 -14.19
C LEU A 589 29.61 -29.37 -13.18
N THR A 590 30.86 -29.25 -12.73
CA THR A 590 31.40 -30.11 -11.65
C THR A 590 30.62 -29.89 -10.35
N SER A 591 30.33 -28.63 -9.97
CA SER A 591 29.50 -28.32 -8.81
C SER A 591 28.06 -28.83 -8.95
N ALA A 592 27.51 -28.89 -10.17
CA ALA A 592 26.21 -29.47 -10.46
C ALA A 592 26.19 -30.99 -10.30
N VAL A 593 27.28 -31.67 -10.72
CA VAL A 593 27.50 -33.12 -10.54
C VAL A 593 27.68 -33.46 -9.07
N ASP A 594 28.62 -32.81 -8.37
CA ASP A 594 28.95 -33.10 -6.97
C ASP A 594 27.78 -32.86 -6.01
N ALA A 595 26.89 -31.92 -6.36
CA ALA A 595 25.68 -31.62 -5.59
C ALA A 595 24.42 -32.36 -6.10
N GLY A 596 24.50 -33.15 -7.17
CA GLY A 596 23.37 -33.84 -7.79
C GLY A 596 22.89 -35.03 -6.95
N ARG A 597 21.59 -35.08 -6.63
CA ARG A 597 21.01 -36.19 -5.82
C ARG A 597 20.26 -37.23 -6.64
N ASP A 598 19.81 -36.85 -7.83
CA ASP A 598 19.17 -37.71 -8.81
C ASP A 598 19.39 -37.15 -10.23
N VAL A 599 19.00 -37.92 -11.26
CA VAL A 599 19.24 -37.56 -12.66
C VAL A 599 18.45 -36.31 -13.09
N GLY A 600 17.26 -36.06 -12.53
CA GLY A 600 16.45 -34.88 -12.84
C GLY A 600 16.99 -33.60 -12.19
N ASP A 601 17.40 -33.69 -10.92
CA ASP A 601 18.12 -32.65 -10.18
C ASP A 601 19.45 -32.30 -10.88
N LEU A 602 20.18 -33.30 -11.38
CA LEU A 602 21.40 -33.12 -12.16
C LEU A 602 21.15 -32.43 -13.51
N VAL A 603 20.22 -32.93 -14.33
CA VAL A 603 19.85 -32.30 -15.62
C VAL A 603 19.43 -30.86 -15.41
N THR A 604 18.58 -30.57 -14.41
CA THR A 604 18.13 -29.20 -14.10
C THR A 604 19.31 -28.27 -13.76
N LYS A 605 20.31 -28.75 -13.02
CA LYS A 605 21.51 -27.97 -12.67
C LYS A 605 22.44 -27.75 -13.87
N VAL A 606 22.59 -28.75 -14.73
CA VAL A 606 23.37 -28.69 -15.99
C VAL A 606 22.72 -27.73 -17.00
N GLU A 607 21.40 -27.81 -17.21
CA GLU A 607 20.66 -26.85 -18.04
C GLU A 607 20.79 -25.42 -17.50
N ALA A 608 20.70 -25.23 -16.18
CA ALA A 608 20.89 -23.93 -15.57
C ALA A 608 22.32 -23.38 -15.76
N ALA A 609 23.35 -24.24 -15.74
CA ALA A 609 24.73 -23.86 -16.04
C ALA A 609 24.91 -23.44 -17.51
N LEU A 610 24.36 -24.22 -18.44
CA LEU A 610 24.37 -23.93 -19.88
C LEU A 610 23.56 -22.66 -20.25
N TYR A 611 22.53 -22.35 -19.47
CA TYR A 611 21.78 -21.10 -19.60
C TYR A 611 22.59 -19.90 -19.08
N ARG A 612 23.25 -20.02 -17.92
CA ARG A 612 24.17 -19.01 -17.39
C ARG A 612 25.35 -18.73 -18.33
N SER A 613 25.83 -19.74 -19.07
CA SER A 613 26.94 -19.61 -20.01
C SER A 613 26.56 -19.08 -21.41
N GLY A 614 25.28 -18.73 -21.63
CA GLY A 614 24.80 -18.12 -22.88
C GLY A 614 24.71 -19.06 -24.10
N SER A 615 24.95 -20.36 -23.91
CA SER A 615 25.14 -21.34 -24.99
C SER A 615 23.89 -21.63 -25.84
N ARG A 616 22.69 -21.24 -25.37
CA ARG A 616 21.40 -21.65 -25.98
C ARG A 616 21.12 -21.07 -27.38
N THR A 617 21.96 -20.15 -27.88
CA THR A 617 21.82 -19.53 -29.21
C THR A 617 22.49 -20.30 -30.35
N SER A 618 23.37 -21.27 -30.08
CA SER A 618 24.13 -21.99 -31.13
C SER A 618 23.59 -23.38 -31.49
N TRP A 619 22.65 -23.93 -30.71
CA TRP A 619 22.10 -25.28 -30.91
C TRP A 619 20.65 -25.28 -31.42
N GLN A 620 20.45 -24.76 -32.63
CA GLN A 620 19.24 -25.03 -33.42
C GLN A 620 19.61 -25.47 -34.84
N ARG A 621 19.26 -26.73 -35.18
CA ARG A 621 19.29 -27.37 -36.50
C ARG A 621 20.60 -27.24 -37.31
N ALA A 622 21.36 -28.32 -37.33
CA ALA A 622 21.99 -28.73 -38.59
C ALA A 622 20.88 -29.00 -39.64
N PRO A 623 21.04 -28.58 -40.91
CA PRO A 623 20.07 -28.89 -41.96
C PRO A 623 20.18 -30.36 -42.38
N ALA A 624 19.03 -31.02 -42.58
CA ALA A 624 18.97 -32.29 -43.30
C ALA A 624 19.18 -32.04 -44.81
N PRO A 625 19.71 -33.01 -45.57
CA PRO A 625 19.83 -32.88 -47.03
C PRO A 625 18.43 -32.75 -47.67
N ALA A 626 18.36 -32.00 -48.77
CA ALA A 626 17.11 -31.69 -49.44
C ALA A 626 16.68 -32.81 -50.40
N GLU A 627 15.45 -33.29 -50.25
CA GLU A 627 14.71 -33.96 -51.32
C GLU A 627 13.78 -32.96 -52.00
N THR A 628 13.68 -33.03 -53.31
CA THR A 628 12.91 -32.10 -54.16
C THR A 628 11.58 -32.70 -54.60
N LEU A 629 10.54 -31.86 -54.70
CA LEU A 629 9.47 -31.79 -55.71
C LEU A 629 8.45 -30.68 -55.29
N PRO A 630 7.54 -30.19 -56.16
CA PRO A 630 7.19 -28.76 -56.16
C PRO A 630 5.71 -28.38 -55.91
N ASP A 631 5.45 -27.08 -56.09
CA ASP A 631 4.18 -26.38 -56.36
C ASP A 631 3.10 -26.24 -55.26
N ALA A 632 3.03 -25.02 -54.71
CA ALA A 632 1.80 -24.34 -54.27
C ALA A 632 2.00 -22.80 -54.34
N ASP A 633 0.92 -22.05 -54.59
CA ASP A 633 0.93 -20.63 -55.01
C ASP A 633 1.47 -19.59 -54.00
N PRO A 634 1.95 -18.41 -54.48
CA PRO A 634 2.59 -17.39 -53.65
C PRO A 634 1.59 -16.54 -52.85
N GLN A 635 1.92 -16.30 -51.57
CA GLN A 635 1.27 -15.28 -50.74
C GLN A 635 1.99 -13.91 -50.82
N PRO A 636 1.28 -12.79 -50.57
CA PRO A 636 1.81 -11.44 -50.79
C PRO A 636 2.94 -11.07 -49.82
N VAL A 637 3.93 -10.33 -50.36
CA VAL A 637 5.15 -9.91 -49.66
C VAL A 637 4.83 -8.84 -48.61
N PRO A 638 5.16 -9.04 -47.32
CA PRO A 638 5.11 -7.98 -46.32
C PRO A 638 6.17 -6.89 -46.58
N GLU A 639 5.84 -5.64 -46.28
CA GLU A 639 6.79 -4.53 -46.44
C GLU A 639 8.02 -4.68 -45.52
N LYS A 640 9.14 -4.07 -45.91
CA LYS A 640 10.41 -4.13 -45.18
C LYS A 640 10.32 -3.38 -43.85
N GLU A 641 9.91 -4.06 -42.77
CA GLU A 641 10.16 -3.58 -41.42
C GLU A 641 11.66 -3.30 -41.22
N LYS A 642 11.98 -2.18 -40.57
CA LYS A 642 13.37 -1.83 -40.24
C LYS A 642 13.91 -2.86 -39.26
N ALA A 643 15.12 -3.35 -39.53
CA ALA A 643 15.80 -4.32 -38.66
C ALA A 643 15.79 -3.82 -37.19
N PRO A 644 15.48 -4.69 -36.21
CA PRO A 644 15.44 -4.29 -34.81
C PRO A 644 16.83 -3.77 -34.39
N ALA A 645 16.83 -2.67 -33.63
CA ALA A 645 18.06 -2.10 -33.10
C ALA A 645 18.85 -3.16 -32.31
N GLN A 646 20.16 -3.22 -32.52
CA GLN A 646 21.02 -4.18 -31.81
C GLN A 646 20.82 -4.04 -30.29
N PRO A 647 20.69 -5.15 -29.55
CA PRO A 647 20.51 -5.07 -28.11
C PRO A 647 21.74 -4.42 -27.47
N PHE A 648 21.53 -3.29 -26.79
CA PHE A 648 22.56 -2.63 -25.99
C PHE A 648 23.13 -3.64 -24.99
N LYS A 649 24.34 -4.16 -25.27
CA LYS A 649 25.09 -4.96 -24.31
C LYS A 649 25.44 -4.05 -23.14
N ARG A 650 24.70 -4.17 -22.03
CA ARG A 650 25.14 -3.59 -20.76
C ARG A 650 26.53 -4.15 -20.44
N PRO A 651 27.51 -3.32 -20.05
CA PRO A 651 28.81 -3.84 -19.64
C PRO A 651 28.63 -4.78 -18.46
N HIS A 652 29.48 -5.81 -18.36
CA HIS A 652 29.48 -6.72 -17.22
C HIS A 652 29.63 -5.92 -15.91
N PRO A 653 28.87 -6.21 -14.83
CA PRO A 653 28.89 -5.39 -13.61
C PRO A 653 30.29 -5.08 -13.09
N SER A 654 31.21 -6.05 -13.16
CA SER A 654 32.61 -5.87 -12.74
C SER A 654 33.47 -4.99 -13.63
N ALA A 655 32.91 -4.37 -14.67
CA ALA A 655 33.51 -3.30 -15.45
C ALA A 655 32.99 -1.88 -15.08
N LEU A 656 32.01 -1.76 -14.18
CA LEU A 656 31.47 -0.48 -13.72
C LEU A 656 32.49 0.34 -12.92
N GLU A 657 32.54 1.66 -13.12
CA GLU A 657 33.39 2.55 -12.34
C GLU A 657 32.66 2.99 -11.06
N VAL A 658 33.03 2.39 -9.92
CA VAL A 658 32.40 2.66 -8.63
C VAL A 658 33.16 3.78 -7.91
N VAL A 659 32.55 4.96 -7.82
CA VAL A 659 33.10 6.13 -7.14
C VAL A 659 32.34 6.41 -5.84
N PHE A 660 33.04 6.38 -4.71
CA PHE A 660 32.48 6.61 -3.38
C PHE A 660 32.41 8.11 -3.04
N ASP A 661 31.51 8.84 -3.70
CA ASP A 661 31.31 10.28 -3.47
C ASP A 661 30.33 10.55 -2.30
N GLU A 662 30.90 10.76 -1.10
CA GLU A 662 30.11 11.12 0.08
C GLU A 662 29.36 12.45 -0.07
N ALA A 663 29.87 13.41 -0.85
CA ALA A 663 29.23 14.70 -1.03
C ALA A 663 27.97 14.58 -1.89
N LEU A 664 28.04 13.81 -2.99
CA LEU A 664 26.88 13.43 -3.80
C LEU A 664 25.85 12.63 -2.98
N GLY A 665 26.31 11.68 -2.15
CA GLY A 665 25.41 10.92 -1.28
C GLY A 665 24.67 11.77 -0.24
N ARG A 666 25.37 12.73 0.37
CA ARG A 666 24.77 13.72 1.27
C ARG A 666 23.78 14.63 0.52
N GLN A 667 24.08 15.04 -0.72
CA GLN A 667 23.15 15.81 -1.56
C GLN A 667 21.87 15.01 -1.86
N VAL A 668 21.98 13.74 -2.25
CA VAL A 668 20.83 12.85 -2.46
C VAL A 668 20.01 12.73 -1.17
N SER A 669 20.64 12.51 -0.01
CA SER A 669 19.89 12.46 1.25
C SER A 669 19.31 13.80 1.71
N ALA A 670 19.78 14.94 1.20
CA ALA A 670 19.27 16.28 1.51
C ALA A 670 18.18 16.75 0.54
N ALA A 671 18.16 16.23 -0.69
CA ALA A 671 17.15 16.53 -1.70
C ALA A 671 15.72 16.17 -1.24
N HIS A 672 15.60 15.11 -0.42
CA HIS A 672 14.33 14.63 0.10
C HIS A 672 13.79 15.43 1.30
N THR A 673 14.65 16.04 2.14
CA THR A 673 14.19 17.00 3.15
C THR A 673 15.29 17.95 3.62
N LYS A 674 15.03 19.26 3.56
CA LYS A 674 15.84 20.29 4.26
C LYS A 674 15.50 20.42 5.76
N LYS A 675 14.34 19.90 6.20
CA LYS A 675 13.86 19.96 7.59
C LYS A 675 14.32 18.73 8.38
N ARG A 676 14.74 18.92 9.64
CA ARG A 676 14.95 17.82 10.59
C ARG A 676 13.59 17.27 11.04
N LEU A 677 13.31 16.00 10.73
CA LEU A 677 12.04 15.32 11.03
C LEU A 677 12.21 14.18 12.03
N VAL A 678 11.21 13.99 12.91
CA VAL A 678 11.16 12.90 13.90
C VAL A 678 10.64 11.62 13.23
N ARG A 679 11.48 11.02 12.37
CA ARG A 679 11.12 9.80 11.61
C ARG A 679 10.96 8.55 12.50
N TYR A 680 11.77 8.45 13.56
CA TYR A 680 11.76 7.35 14.51
C TYR A 680 11.84 7.92 15.93
N GLN A 681 10.91 7.53 16.81
CA GLN A 681 10.86 8.01 18.18
C GLN A 681 11.64 7.05 19.09
N LEU A 682 12.59 7.56 19.88
CA LEU A 682 13.16 6.81 21.01
C LEU A 682 12.09 6.65 22.09
N ASN A 683 12.00 5.47 22.70
CA ASN A 683 10.98 5.12 23.70
C ASN A 683 10.78 6.26 24.73
N PRO A 684 9.64 6.96 24.72
CA PRO A 684 9.45 8.18 25.50
C PRO A 684 9.30 7.93 27.02
N ARG A 685 9.17 6.67 27.43
CA ARG A 685 9.03 6.20 28.83
C ARG A 685 9.67 4.83 29.00
N ALA A 686 9.99 4.45 30.24
CA ALA A 686 10.33 3.06 30.57
C ALA A 686 9.14 2.14 30.27
N ASN A 687 9.42 0.85 30.00
CA ASN A 687 8.42 -0.18 29.66
C ASN A 687 7.51 0.14 28.45
N TRP A 688 7.96 1.01 27.53
CA TRP A 688 7.24 1.30 26.29
C TRP A 688 7.18 0.09 25.35
N GLY A 689 6.00 -0.50 25.20
CA GLY A 689 5.75 -1.67 24.36
C GLY A 689 4.28 -2.14 24.40
N PRO A 690 3.89 -3.18 23.64
CA PRO A 690 2.53 -3.68 23.66
C PRO A 690 2.15 -4.20 25.06
N LEU A 691 1.02 -3.73 25.60
CA LEU A 691 0.47 -4.22 26.86
C LEU A 691 0.06 -5.69 26.73
N ASN A 692 0.08 -6.40 27.86
CA ASN A 692 -0.43 -7.77 27.93
C ASN A 692 -1.92 -7.82 27.59
N ARG A 693 -2.35 -8.91 26.96
CA ARG A 693 -3.77 -9.19 26.75
C ARG A 693 -4.48 -9.35 28.10
N ALA A 694 -5.74 -8.94 28.16
CA ALA A 694 -6.67 -9.34 29.21
C ALA A 694 -6.73 -10.87 29.35
N GLY A 695 -7.21 -11.34 30.50
CA GLY A 695 -7.72 -12.70 30.63
C GLY A 695 -8.78 -13.00 29.56
N ARG A 696 -8.96 -14.29 29.24
CA ARG A 696 -9.98 -14.78 28.32
C ARG A 696 -11.29 -15.04 29.05
#